data_AF-A0A4S8LP96-F1
#
_entry.id   AF-A0A4S8LP96-F1
#
_cell.length_a   1.000
_cell.length_b   1.000
_cell.length_c   1.000
_cell.angle_alpha   90.00
_cell.angle_beta   90.00
_cell.angle_gamma   90.00
#
_symmetry.space_group_name_H-M   'P 1'
#
loop_
_entity.id
_entity.type
_entity.pdbx_description
1 polymer ?
#
loop_
_entity_poly.entity_id
_entity_poly.type
_entity_poly.pdbx_seq_one_letter_code
_entity_poly.pdbx_strand_id
1 'polypeptide(L)'
;QQAVDLTPDGHAHKAAQLNNLGSAFAHRFKHLGELGDIEDAILFIQRAIDLIPDGHVQKAAWLHNLGSAFQSRFEHFGELRDIMEATVAYKQATKNTSSHPFPRYDAACRWANLCLKHQNPSLALDAYTVVLEIIPQLVWFGQTVRHRYEELPKIGRTVNAAAATAISVGDLSKAVEWLEEGRSIVWKQILQLRTPMDELCQQHPDIANELLGISQALDIAGTSRLENIDLEIKHRRVEEEARVEEEAQNHRKLAARYQELLQQVRELDGFDSFLRPKKFSELAPVARNGPVVVVNVAELRCDALGLCTSGEIVPVPLPEFSYEQAETLRSKLLSSLRARGVRVNRNGDRAMHSGEKDKSDHFRSVLTDLWSHVVQPILSGLEQTLYENAYHSLPHITWCATEALAFLPLHAAGIYGSSDPTKDMNISDFAVSSYTTMLTTMLVSGSKPNQDLTKTPSVLIVSQPGTPNLSPLPGTVKEVEVIQRYTSPDHTCHLTHESATVEAVLGEMSKHEIIHLACHGIQDMKNPLSSAFALYDGRLELNALMKLSLETAELAVLSACQTATGDENLPEEAVHLAAGMLAIGYPGVIATMWSIGDSDAPLIANKVYENLLGHRDVPESQKTKLTPAYALHEAVKHLREEVGERNFAKWVPFIHFGV
;
A
#
# COMPACT_ATOMS: atom_id res chain seq x y z
N GLN A 1 -47.78 5.84 2.16
CA GLN A 1 -48.95 5.56 1.31
C GLN A 1 -49.74 6.82 0.99
N GLN A 2 -50.44 7.46 1.94
CA GLN A 2 -51.28 8.64 1.68
C GLN A 2 -50.59 9.76 0.87
N ALA A 3 -49.33 10.10 1.17
CA ALA A 3 -48.58 11.10 0.41
C ALA A 3 -48.40 10.71 -1.08
N VAL A 4 -48.15 9.44 -1.36
CA VAL A 4 -48.06 8.91 -2.73
C VAL A 4 -49.44 8.97 -3.39
N ASP A 5 -50.51 8.55 -2.70
CA ASP A 5 -51.86 8.51 -3.29
C ASP A 5 -52.39 9.90 -3.63
N LEU A 6 -52.02 10.92 -2.86
CA LEU A 6 -52.43 12.32 -3.06
C LEU A 6 -51.56 13.07 -4.07
N THR A 7 -50.40 12.52 -4.46
CA THR A 7 -49.46 13.20 -5.37
C THR A 7 -49.72 12.74 -6.81
N PRO A 8 -50.00 13.65 -7.77
CA PRO A 8 -50.18 13.30 -9.18
C PRO A 8 -48.91 12.69 -9.80
N ASP A 9 -49.07 11.83 -10.81
CA ASP A 9 -47.92 11.11 -11.42
C ASP A 9 -46.91 12.04 -12.12
N GLY A 10 -47.36 13.20 -12.62
CA GLY A 10 -46.47 14.22 -13.22
C GLY A 10 -45.73 15.11 -12.21
N HIS A 11 -45.91 14.91 -10.91
CA HIS A 11 -45.30 15.75 -9.89
C HIS A 11 -43.84 15.36 -9.62
N ALA A 12 -42.94 16.33 -9.56
CA ALA A 12 -41.48 16.12 -9.45
C ALA A 12 -41.05 15.24 -8.26
N HIS A 13 -41.80 15.28 -7.15
CA HIS A 13 -41.49 14.49 -5.96
C HIS A 13 -42.12 13.09 -5.91
N LYS A 14 -43.01 12.74 -6.85
CA LYS A 14 -43.74 11.46 -6.85
C LYS A 14 -42.79 10.28 -6.87
N ALA A 15 -41.78 10.30 -7.75
CA ALA A 15 -40.81 9.23 -7.89
C ALA A 15 -40.02 8.99 -6.59
N ALA A 16 -39.55 10.06 -5.94
CA ALA A 16 -38.84 9.95 -4.66
C ALA A 16 -39.74 9.40 -3.54
N GLN A 17 -41.00 9.83 -3.47
CA GLN A 17 -41.96 9.32 -2.50
C GLN A 17 -42.26 7.82 -2.71
N LEU A 18 -42.38 7.38 -3.96
CA LEU A 18 -42.57 5.97 -4.32
C LEU A 18 -41.36 5.13 -3.91
N ASN A 19 -40.14 5.59 -4.19
CA ASN A 19 -38.93 4.88 -3.75
C ASN A 19 -38.89 4.78 -2.22
N ASN A 20 -39.16 5.87 -1.49
CA ASN A 20 -39.15 5.87 -0.03
C ASN A 20 -40.20 4.93 0.56
N LEU A 21 -41.38 4.88 -0.05
CA LEU A 21 -42.44 3.95 0.32
C LEU A 21 -41.99 2.50 0.09
N GLY A 22 -41.42 2.21 -1.08
CA GLY A 22 -40.89 0.87 -1.38
C GLY A 22 -39.76 0.46 -0.43
N SER A 23 -38.84 1.36 -0.10
CA SER A 23 -37.81 1.12 0.92
C SER A 23 -38.42 0.83 2.30
N ALA A 24 -39.47 1.55 2.70
CA ALA A 24 -40.15 1.29 3.97
C ALA A 24 -40.80 -0.10 4.01
N PHE A 25 -41.42 -0.54 2.91
CA PHE A 25 -41.93 -1.90 2.78
C PHE A 25 -40.81 -2.94 2.80
N ALA A 26 -39.68 -2.71 2.13
CA ALA A 26 -38.53 -3.61 2.18
C ALA A 26 -37.96 -3.75 3.61
N HIS A 27 -37.90 -2.66 4.37
CA HIS A 27 -37.53 -2.70 5.79
C HIS A 27 -38.56 -3.46 6.63
N ARG A 28 -39.85 -3.28 6.38
CA ARG A 28 -40.91 -4.02 7.06
C ARG A 28 -40.83 -5.52 6.79
N PHE A 29 -40.60 -5.91 5.54
CA PHE A 29 -40.34 -7.29 5.14
C PHE A 29 -39.16 -7.90 5.91
N LYS A 30 -38.03 -7.20 6.03
CA LYS A 30 -36.87 -7.70 6.79
C LYS A 30 -37.20 -8.03 8.25
N HIS A 31 -38.21 -7.39 8.84
CA HIS A 31 -38.63 -7.64 10.21
C HIS A 31 -39.77 -8.67 10.33
N LEU A 32 -40.69 -8.70 9.37
CA LEU A 32 -41.91 -9.50 9.47
C LEU A 32 -41.91 -10.76 8.58
N GLY A 33 -41.16 -10.77 7.49
CA GLY A 33 -41.13 -11.88 6.51
C GLY A 33 -42.36 -11.98 5.61
N GLU A 34 -43.26 -10.98 5.63
CA GLU A 34 -44.53 -11.02 4.90
C GLU A 34 -44.34 -10.83 3.39
N LEU A 35 -44.77 -11.80 2.57
CA LEU A 35 -44.57 -11.75 1.10
C LEU A 35 -45.15 -10.47 0.46
N GLY A 36 -46.32 -10.01 0.92
CA GLY A 36 -46.94 -8.79 0.39
C GLY A 36 -46.07 -7.55 0.57
N ASP A 37 -45.27 -7.49 1.64
CA ASP A 37 -44.38 -6.35 1.89
C ASP A 37 -43.28 -6.27 0.85
N ILE A 38 -42.66 -7.40 0.49
CA ILE A 38 -41.57 -7.39 -0.48
C ILE A 38 -42.08 -7.22 -1.91
N GLU A 39 -43.28 -7.73 -2.21
CA GLU A 39 -43.95 -7.49 -3.49
C GLU A 39 -44.30 -6.00 -3.66
N ASP A 40 -44.87 -5.38 -2.64
CA ASP A 40 -45.14 -3.93 -2.63
C ASP A 40 -43.84 -3.12 -2.75
N ALA A 41 -42.79 -3.53 -2.05
CA ALA A 41 -41.48 -2.87 -2.14
C ALA A 41 -40.95 -2.86 -3.59
N ILE A 42 -40.91 -4.02 -4.24
CA ILE A 42 -40.46 -4.18 -5.62
C ILE A 42 -41.33 -3.35 -6.57
N LEU A 43 -42.65 -3.41 -6.41
CA LEU A 43 -43.61 -2.65 -7.23
C LEU A 43 -43.38 -1.14 -7.13
N PHE A 44 -43.29 -0.59 -5.92
CA PHE A 44 -43.14 0.85 -5.72
C PHE A 44 -41.76 1.36 -6.15
N ILE A 45 -40.69 0.59 -5.94
CA ILE A 45 -39.35 0.95 -6.42
C ILE A 45 -39.31 0.94 -7.96
N GLN A 46 -39.89 -0.07 -8.62
CA GLN A 46 -39.95 -0.13 -10.09
C GLN A 46 -40.69 1.08 -10.66
N ARG A 47 -41.87 1.41 -10.11
CA ARG A 47 -42.62 2.60 -10.53
C ARG A 47 -41.84 3.90 -10.31
N ALA A 48 -41.03 3.99 -9.25
CA ALA A 48 -40.16 5.15 -9.03
C ALA A 48 -39.09 5.27 -10.14
N ILE A 49 -38.46 4.15 -10.52
CA ILE A 49 -37.43 4.08 -11.57
C ILE A 49 -38.01 4.46 -12.94
N ASP A 50 -39.22 3.98 -13.25
CA ASP A 50 -39.90 4.24 -14.53
C ASP A 50 -40.27 5.73 -14.70
N LEU A 51 -40.44 6.46 -13.60
CA LEU A 51 -40.76 7.90 -13.61
C LEU A 51 -39.54 8.82 -13.77
N ILE A 52 -38.30 8.31 -13.66
CA ILE A 52 -37.09 9.12 -13.76
C ILE A 52 -36.27 8.86 -15.03
N PRO A 53 -35.74 9.91 -15.67
CA PRO A 53 -34.92 9.76 -16.87
C PRO A 53 -33.60 9.06 -16.57
N ASP A 54 -32.98 8.48 -17.60
CA ASP A 54 -31.72 7.74 -17.47
C ASP A 54 -30.58 8.59 -16.89
N GLY A 55 -30.53 9.89 -17.19
CA GLY A 55 -29.52 10.80 -16.64
C GLY A 55 -29.74 11.23 -15.18
N HIS A 56 -30.75 10.71 -14.48
CA HIS A 56 -31.07 11.15 -13.13
C HIS A 56 -30.04 10.65 -12.09
N VAL A 57 -29.51 11.57 -11.27
CA VAL A 57 -28.40 11.31 -10.33
C VAL A 57 -28.67 10.25 -9.24
N GLN A 58 -29.94 9.95 -8.96
CA GLN A 58 -30.36 8.94 -7.99
C GLN A 58 -30.72 7.59 -8.63
N LYS A 59 -30.68 7.46 -9.96
CA LYS A 59 -31.20 6.27 -10.64
C LYS A 59 -30.44 5.01 -10.25
N ALA A 60 -29.11 5.08 -10.12
CA ALA A 60 -28.32 3.94 -9.63
C ALA A 60 -28.70 3.51 -8.22
N ALA A 61 -29.00 4.46 -7.32
CA ALA A 61 -29.39 4.15 -5.95
C ALA A 61 -30.75 3.43 -5.89
N TRP A 62 -31.69 3.80 -6.75
CA TRP A 62 -33.00 3.14 -6.78
C TRP A 62 -32.94 1.77 -7.46
N LEU A 63 -32.16 1.62 -8.53
CA LEU A 63 -31.85 0.32 -9.13
C LEU A 63 -31.11 -0.60 -8.15
N HIS A 64 -30.22 -0.04 -7.34
CA HIS A 64 -29.58 -0.75 -6.24
C HIS A 64 -30.61 -1.24 -5.21
N ASN A 65 -31.54 -0.38 -4.78
CA ASN A 65 -32.61 -0.76 -3.86
C ASN A 65 -33.50 -1.88 -4.45
N LEU A 66 -33.80 -1.81 -5.74
CA LEU A 66 -34.54 -2.84 -6.46
C LEU A 66 -33.80 -4.19 -6.41
N GLY A 67 -32.51 -4.19 -6.73
CA GLY A 67 -31.68 -5.38 -6.63
C GLY A 67 -31.64 -5.95 -5.22
N SER A 68 -31.55 -5.09 -4.20
CA SER A 68 -31.59 -5.52 -2.80
C SER A 68 -32.95 -6.11 -2.40
N ALA A 69 -34.06 -5.60 -2.94
CA ALA A 69 -35.39 -6.13 -2.66
C ALA A 69 -35.56 -7.54 -3.25
N PHE A 70 -35.14 -7.76 -4.50
CA PHE A 70 -35.10 -9.09 -5.10
C PHE A 70 -34.19 -10.05 -4.33
N GLN A 71 -32.99 -9.61 -3.94
CA GLN A 71 -32.09 -10.42 -3.13
C GLN A 71 -32.71 -10.82 -1.79
N SER A 72 -33.33 -9.88 -1.06
CA SER A 72 -34.01 -10.20 0.20
C SER A 72 -35.19 -11.17 -0.01
N ARG A 73 -35.91 -11.08 -1.13
CA ARG A 73 -36.96 -12.05 -1.47
C ARG A 73 -36.37 -13.45 -1.71
N PHE A 74 -35.27 -13.55 -2.45
CA PHE A 74 -34.54 -14.81 -2.64
C PHE A 74 -34.08 -15.42 -1.31
N GLU A 75 -33.48 -14.62 -0.43
CA GLU A 75 -32.97 -15.09 0.86
C GLU A 75 -34.07 -15.73 1.74
N HIS A 76 -35.33 -15.34 1.54
CA HIS A 76 -36.47 -15.88 2.29
C HIS A 76 -37.17 -17.05 1.59
N PHE A 77 -37.34 -16.99 0.26
CA PHE A 77 -38.17 -17.94 -0.48
C PHE A 77 -37.38 -18.89 -1.41
N GLY A 78 -36.11 -18.60 -1.72
CA GLY A 78 -35.22 -19.47 -2.50
C GLY A 78 -35.43 -19.49 -4.01
N GLU A 79 -36.25 -18.58 -4.55
CA GLU A 79 -36.59 -18.54 -5.99
C GLU A 79 -35.45 -17.99 -6.84
N LEU A 80 -34.76 -18.84 -7.62
CA LEU A 80 -33.59 -18.45 -8.43
C LEU A 80 -33.86 -17.31 -9.43
N ARG A 81 -35.11 -17.13 -9.85
CA ARG A 81 -35.50 -15.99 -10.70
C ARG A 81 -35.16 -14.66 -10.04
N ASP A 82 -35.29 -14.56 -8.72
CA ASP A 82 -34.99 -13.34 -7.98
C ASP A 82 -33.50 -12.98 -8.03
N ILE A 83 -32.61 -13.97 -8.07
CA ILE A 83 -31.17 -13.71 -8.28
C ILE A 83 -30.91 -13.16 -9.67
N MET A 84 -31.62 -13.63 -10.70
CA MET A 84 -31.49 -13.11 -12.06
C MET A 84 -31.97 -11.66 -12.14
N GLU A 85 -33.14 -11.36 -11.58
CA GLU A 85 -33.69 -10.00 -11.55
C GLU A 85 -32.81 -9.04 -10.72
N ALA A 86 -32.29 -9.51 -9.57
CA ALA A 86 -31.35 -8.74 -8.76
C ALA A 86 -30.06 -8.42 -9.54
N THR A 87 -29.51 -9.42 -10.24
CA THR A 87 -28.32 -9.26 -11.08
C THR A 87 -28.54 -8.23 -12.18
N VAL A 88 -29.70 -8.26 -12.85
CA VAL A 88 -30.07 -7.28 -13.89
C VAL A 88 -30.17 -5.89 -13.29
N ALA A 89 -30.86 -5.72 -12.16
CA ALA A 89 -31.02 -4.43 -11.49
C ALA A 89 -29.67 -3.84 -11.06
N TYR A 90 -28.79 -4.63 -10.45
CA TYR A 90 -27.44 -4.19 -10.09
C TYR A 90 -26.61 -3.82 -11.33
N LYS A 91 -26.62 -4.64 -12.39
CA LYS A 91 -25.90 -4.33 -13.64
C LYS A 91 -26.43 -3.07 -14.33
N GLN A 92 -27.73 -2.76 -14.21
CA GLN A 92 -28.27 -1.49 -14.70
C GLN A 92 -27.82 -0.32 -13.84
N ALA A 93 -27.73 -0.48 -12.52
CA ALA A 93 -27.23 0.55 -11.61
C ALA A 93 -25.80 0.97 -11.97
N THR A 94 -24.92 0.00 -12.27
CA THR A 94 -23.51 0.30 -12.58
C THR A 94 -23.33 1.13 -13.86
N LYS A 95 -24.18 0.90 -14.87
CA LYS A 95 -24.16 1.60 -16.16
C LYS A 95 -24.63 3.06 -16.09
N ASN A 96 -25.25 3.46 -14.98
CA ASN A 96 -25.77 4.82 -14.84
C ASN A 96 -24.64 5.81 -14.46
N THR A 97 -23.88 6.27 -15.44
CA THR A 97 -22.70 7.13 -15.23
C THR A 97 -23.02 8.51 -14.65
N SER A 98 -24.26 8.98 -14.78
CA SER A 98 -24.74 10.24 -14.20
C SER A 98 -25.02 10.17 -12.69
N SER A 99 -25.12 8.95 -12.13
CA SER A 99 -25.35 8.74 -10.70
C SER A 99 -24.05 8.83 -9.88
N HIS A 100 -24.20 9.07 -8.58
CA HIS A 100 -23.07 9.04 -7.65
C HIS A 100 -22.29 7.71 -7.73
N PRO A 101 -20.95 7.72 -7.59
CA PRO A 101 -20.12 6.52 -7.73
C PRO A 101 -20.43 5.42 -6.69
N PHE A 102 -20.77 5.79 -5.45
CA PHE A 102 -20.94 4.83 -4.36
C PHE A 102 -22.08 3.80 -4.59
N PRO A 103 -23.32 4.20 -4.91
CA PRO A 103 -24.37 3.22 -5.25
C PRO A 103 -24.01 2.30 -6.42
N ARG A 104 -23.24 2.81 -7.40
CA ARG A 104 -22.77 2.04 -8.55
C ARG A 104 -21.73 1.00 -8.13
N TYR A 105 -20.79 1.39 -7.27
CA TYR A 105 -19.81 0.50 -6.69
C TYR A 105 -20.46 -0.59 -5.85
N ASP A 106 -21.35 -0.24 -4.90
CA ASP A 106 -22.01 -1.25 -4.06
C ASP A 106 -22.87 -2.19 -4.92
N ALA A 107 -23.54 -1.69 -5.96
CA ALA A 107 -24.23 -2.53 -6.92
C ALA A 107 -23.29 -3.49 -7.66
N ALA A 108 -22.12 -3.03 -8.11
CA ALA A 108 -21.12 -3.87 -8.77
C ALA A 108 -20.60 -4.98 -7.83
N CYS A 109 -20.30 -4.64 -6.56
CA CYS A 109 -19.91 -5.61 -5.55
C CYS A 109 -21.00 -6.64 -5.28
N ARG A 110 -22.27 -6.22 -5.16
CA ARG A 110 -23.41 -7.13 -4.99
C ARG A 110 -23.62 -8.02 -6.20
N TRP A 111 -23.50 -7.47 -7.41
CA TRP A 111 -23.53 -8.25 -8.64
C TRP A 111 -22.44 -9.34 -8.63
N ALA A 112 -21.18 -9.00 -8.32
CA ALA A 112 -20.09 -9.96 -8.23
C ALA A 112 -20.39 -11.07 -7.21
N ASN A 113 -20.86 -10.70 -6.02
CA ASN A 113 -21.22 -11.65 -4.96
C ASN A 113 -22.35 -12.61 -5.35
N LEU A 114 -23.38 -12.12 -6.05
CA LEU A 114 -24.46 -12.98 -6.56
C LEU A 114 -23.95 -13.96 -7.60
N CYS A 115 -23.07 -13.51 -8.51
CA CYS A 115 -22.47 -14.39 -9.51
C CYS A 115 -21.61 -15.49 -8.87
N LEU A 116 -20.81 -15.15 -7.85
CA LEU A 116 -19.97 -16.10 -7.13
C LEU A 116 -20.79 -17.15 -6.35
N LYS A 117 -21.86 -16.74 -5.67
CA LYS A 117 -22.66 -17.64 -4.82
C LYS A 117 -23.64 -18.52 -5.57
N HIS A 118 -24.21 -18.02 -6.66
CA HIS A 118 -25.39 -18.64 -7.29
C HIS A 118 -25.25 -18.86 -8.80
N GLN A 119 -24.16 -18.41 -9.43
CA GLN A 119 -23.92 -18.55 -10.85
C GLN A 119 -22.50 -19.07 -11.13
N ASN A 120 -21.77 -18.45 -12.05
CA ASN A 120 -20.44 -18.85 -12.47
C ASN A 120 -19.41 -17.76 -12.11
N PRO A 121 -18.25 -18.11 -11.51
CA PRO A 121 -17.15 -17.17 -11.24
C PRO A 121 -16.71 -16.32 -12.44
N SER A 122 -16.80 -16.83 -13.68
CA SER A 122 -16.48 -16.06 -14.89
C SER A 122 -17.41 -14.85 -15.07
N LEU A 123 -18.68 -14.94 -14.66
CA LEU A 123 -19.62 -13.81 -14.73
C LEU A 123 -19.31 -12.74 -13.66
N ALA A 124 -18.67 -13.13 -12.56
CA ALA A 124 -18.23 -12.19 -11.54
C ALA A 124 -17.05 -11.33 -12.01
N LEU A 125 -16.27 -11.78 -13.01
CA LEU A 125 -15.19 -10.95 -13.58
C LEU A 125 -15.71 -9.69 -14.25
N ASP A 126 -16.83 -9.76 -14.96
CA ASP A 126 -17.45 -8.57 -15.58
C ASP A 126 -17.85 -7.57 -14.49
N ALA A 127 -18.39 -8.05 -13.38
CA ALA A 127 -18.77 -7.24 -12.24
C ALA A 127 -17.55 -6.59 -11.58
N TYR A 128 -16.49 -7.36 -11.34
CA TYR A 128 -15.26 -6.83 -10.76
C TYR A 128 -14.52 -5.87 -11.69
N THR A 129 -14.56 -6.08 -13.01
CA THR A 129 -14.02 -5.10 -13.98
C THR A 129 -14.67 -3.73 -13.77
N VAL A 130 -16.00 -3.71 -13.62
CA VAL A 130 -16.74 -2.49 -13.34
C VAL A 130 -16.43 -1.92 -11.94
N VAL A 131 -16.20 -2.76 -10.93
CA VAL A 131 -15.73 -2.32 -9.61
C VAL A 131 -14.42 -1.54 -9.74
N LEU A 132 -13.42 -2.10 -10.41
CA LEU A 132 -12.10 -1.50 -10.60
C LEU A 132 -12.20 -0.16 -11.37
N GLU A 133 -13.04 -0.08 -12.41
CA GLU A 133 -13.31 1.17 -13.15
C GLU A 133 -13.95 2.29 -12.30
N ILE A 134 -14.70 1.93 -11.25
CA ILE A 134 -15.39 2.89 -10.38
C ILE A 134 -14.50 3.37 -9.21
N ILE A 135 -13.53 2.57 -8.75
CA ILE A 135 -12.66 2.90 -7.60
C ILE A 135 -12.01 4.29 -7.73
N PRO A 136 -11.42 4.70 -8.88
CA PRO A 136 -10.84 6.04 -9.02
C PRO A 136 -11.84 7.18 -8.84
N GLN A 137 -13.14 6.92 -9.07
CA GLN A 137 -14.23 7.89 -8.85
C GLN A 137 -14.68 7.93 -7.39
N LEU A 138 -14.45 6.86 -6.61
CA LEU A 138 -14.73 6.83 -5.18
C LEU A 138 -13.63 7.49 -4.37
N VAL A 139 -12.39 7.11 -4.65
CA VAL A 139 -11.18 7.67 -4.04
C VAL A 139 -10.80 8.93 -4.82
N TRP A 140 -11.75 9.83 -5.01
CA TRP A 140 -11.60 10.96 -5.93
C TRP A 140 -10.65 12.02 -5.39
N PHE A 141 -9.78 12.57 -6.25
CA PHE A 141 -8.84 13.63 -5.93
C PHE A 141 -9.48 14.84 -5.22
N GLY A 142 -10.75 15.14 -5.52
CA GLY A 142 -11.48 16.26 -4.91
C GLY A 142 -11.95 16.03 -3.46
N GLN A 143 -11.72 14.85 -2.88
CA GLN A 143 -11.98 14.57 -1.48
C GLN A 143 -10.75 14.84 -0.60
N THR A 144 -10.95 14.95 0.72
CA THR A 144 -9.82 15.03 1.66
C THR A 144 -9.05 13.71 1.68
N VAL A 145 -7.74 13.78 1.92
CA VAL A 145 -6.87 12.61 2.11
C VAL A 145 -7.45 11.67 3.19
N ARG A 146 -7.95 12.23 4.29
CA ARG A 146 -8.59 11.46 5.36
C ARG A 146 -9.82 10.68 4.90
N HIS A 147 -10.77 11.32 4.21
CA HIS A 147 -11.98 10.64 3.73
C HIS A 147 -11.64 9.54 2.74
N ARG A 148 -10.61 9.76 1.90
CA ARG A 148 -10.10 8.72 1.01
C ARG A 148 -9.59 7.51 1.79
N TYR A 149 -8.76 7.71 2.83
CA TYR A 149 -8.25 6.62 3.66
C TYR A 149 -9.36 5.84 4.39
N GLU A 150 -10.46 6.49 4.81
CA GLU A 150 -11.59 5.82 5.49
C GLU A 150 -12.30 4.77 4.61
N GLU A 151 -12.28 4.91 3.28
CA GLU A 151 -12.92 3.98 2.34
C GLU A 151 -12.03 2.79 1.92
N LEU A 152 -10.71 2.93 2.03
CA LEU A 152 -9.75 1.97 1.48
C LEU A 152 -9.82 0.56 2.06
N PRO A 153 -10.06 0.33 3.36
CA PRO A 153 -10.11 -1.05 3.89
C PRO A 153 -11.19 -1.91 3.21
N LYS A 154 -12.32 -1.30 2.85
CA LYS A 154 -13.40 -2.00 2.11
C LYS A 154 -13.02 -2.24 0.66
N ILE A 155 -12.34 -1.27 0.05
CA ILE A 155 -11.85 -1.37 -1.33
C ILE A 155 -10.80 -2.47 -1.45
N GLY A 156 -9.82 -2.52 -0.53
CA GLY A 156 -8.78 -3.56 -0.46
C GLY A 156 -9.38 -4.96 -0.47
N ARG A 157 -10.27 -5.28 0.49
CA ARG A 157 -10.97 -6.58 0.52
C ARG A 157 -11.67 -6.93 -0.79
N THR A 158 -12.27 -5.93 -1.44
CA THR A 158 -12.96 -6.14 -2.72
C THR A 158 -11.97 -6.44 -3.85
N VAL A 159 -10.83 -5.75 -3.89
CA VAL A 159 -9.72 -6.00 -4.83
C VAL A 159 -9.15 -7.40 -4.63
N ASN A 160 -8.89 -7.81 -3.39
CA ASN A 160 -8.38 -9.15 -3.08
C ASN A 160 -9.36 -10.25 -3.50
N ALA A 161 -10.67 -10.03 -3.32
CA ALA A 161 -11.71 -10.94 -3.79
C ALA A 161 -11.80 -10.98 -5.33
N ALA A 162 -11.62 -9.84 -6.00
CA ALA A 162 -11.54 -9.75 -7.46
C ALA A 162 -10.35 -10.55 -7.99
N ALA A 163 -9.17 -10.35 -7.41
CA ALA A 163 -7.96 -11.07 -7.77
C ALA A 163 -8.09 -12.58 -7.53
N ALA A 164 -8.62 -13.00 -6.37
CA ALA A 164 -8.91 -14.39 -6.07
C ALA A 164 -9.86 -15.02 -7.11
N THR A 165 -10.86 -14.25 -7.58
CA THR A 165 -11.79 -14.69 -8.63
C THR A 165 -11.07 -14.86 -9.97
N ALA A 166 -10.23 -13.90 -10.37
CA ALA A 166 -9.43 -13.98 -11.59
C ALA A 166 -8.47 -15.19 -11.58
N ILE A 167 -7.81 -15.44 -10.45
CA ILE A 167 -6.97 -16.64 -10.26
C ILE A 167 -7.81 -17.91 -10.41
N SER A 168 -9.01 -17.96 -9.84
CA SER A 168 -9.89 -19.14 -9.89
C SER A 168 -10.32 -19.56 -11.28
N VAL A 169 -10.41 -18.61 -12.23
CA VAL A 169 -10.76 -18.89 -13.62
C VAL A 169 -9.53 -18.98 -14.55
N GLY A 170 -8.32 -18.83 -14.00
CA GLY A 170 -7.06 -18.92 -14.75
C GLY A 170 -6.60 -17.62 -15.41
N ASP A 171 -7.23 -16.48 -15.15
CA ASP A 171 -6.81 -15.17 -15.69
C ASP A 171 -5.77 -14.51 -14.76
N LEU A 172 -4.57 -15.09 -14.75
CA LEU A 172 -3.48 -14.70 -13.83
C LEU A 172 -2.97 -13.28 -14.09
N SER A 173 -2.88 -12.87 -15.36
CA SER A 173 -2.44 -11.51 -15.72
C SER A 173 -3.39 -10.46 -15.16
N LYS A 174 -4.70 -10.65 -15.31
CA LYS A 174 -5.70 -9.74 -14.74
C LYS A 174 -5.66 -9.70 -13.22
N ALA A 175 -5.38 -10.84 -12.56
CA ALA A 175 -5.21 -10.86 -11.11
C ALA A 175 -4.05 -9.96 -10.66
N VAL A 176 -2.90 -10.02 -11.34
CA VAL A 176 -1.74 -9.16 -11.05
C VAL A 176 -2.07 -7.69 -11.33
N GLU A 177 -2.70 -7.41 -12.46
CA GLU A 177 -3.13 -6.04 -12.85
C GLU A 177 -4.07 -5.43 -11.81
N TRP A 178 -5.08 -6.17 -11.35
CA TRP A 178 -6.02 -5.70 -10.34
C TRP A 178 -5.39 -5.50 -8.97
N LEU A 179 -4.48 -6.39 -8.56
CA LEU A 179 -3.73 -6.21 -7.32
C LEU A 179 -2.82 -4.98 -7.39
N GLU A 180 -2.17 -4.74 -8.52
CA GLU A 180 -1.38 -3.51 -8.73
C GLU A 180 -2.28 -2.26 -8.74
N GLU A 181 -3.45 -2.31 -9.38
CA GLU A 181 -4.38 -1.19 -9.48
C GLU A 181 -5.03 -0.85 -8.14
N GLY A 182 -5.46 -1.85 -7.38
CA GLY A 182 -6.20 -1.67 -6.13
C GLY A 182 -5.35 -1.39 -4.89
N ARG A 183 -4.02 -1.41 -5.02
CA ARG A 183 -3.07 -1.07 -3.95
C ARG A 183 -2.59 0.36 -4.03
N SER A 184 -2.27 0.94 -2.88
CA SER A 184 -1.59 2.23 -2.76
C SER A 184 -2.24 3.31 -3.62
N ILE A 185 -3.57 3.35 -3.61
CA ILE A 185 -4.39 4.18 -4.48
C ILE A 185 -4.11 5.65 -4.18
N VAL A 186 -4.19 6.06 -2.91
CA VAL A 186 -3.94 7.45 -2.50
C VAL A 186 -2.48 7.81 -2.75
N TRP A 187 -1.55 6.89 -2.46
CA TRP A 187 -0.15 7.09 -2.74
C TRP A 187 0.15 7.29 -4.23
N LYS A 188 -0.33 6.39 -5.10
CA LYS A 188 -0.19 6.50 -6.57
C LYS A 188 -0.81 7.77 -7.09
N GLN A 189 -1.95 8.19 -6.55
CA GLN A 189 -2.57 9.46 -6.93
C GLN A 189 -1.65 10.64 -6.65
N ILE A 190 -0.97 10.67 -5.50
CA ILE A 190 0.02 11.72 -5.22
C ILE A 190 1.21 11.63 -6.19
N LEU A 191 1.71 10.42 -6.48
CA LEU A 191 2.80 10.21 -7.45
C LEU A 191 2.40 10.61 -8.88
N GLN A 192 1.14 10.41 -9.27
CA GLN A 192 0.61 10.80 -10.57
C GLN A 192 0.67 12.32 -10.79
N LEU A 193 0.37 13.10 -9.75
CA LEU A 193 0.49 14.57 -9.81
C LEU A 193 1.92 15.04 -10.06
N ARG A 194 2.91 14.17 -9.79
CA ARG A 194 4.34 14.46 -9.91
C ARG A 194 5.04 13.63 -10.99
N THR A 195 4.28 12.94 -11.83
CA THR A 195 4.87 12.15 -12.93
C THR A 195 5.58 13.10 -13.91
N PRO A 196 6.83 12.79 -14.31
CA PRO A 196 7.53 13.59 -15.32
C PRO A 196 6.72 13.65 -16.62
N MET A 197 6.60 14.84 -17.19
CA MET A 197 5.78 15.11 -18.37
C MET A 197 6.63 15.40 -19.61
N ASP A 198 7.91 15.00 -19.63
CA ASP A 198 8.88 15.44 -20.63
C ASP A 198 8.44 15.15 -22.07
N GLU A 199 7.95 13.93 -22.34
CA GLU A 199 7.43 13.56 -23.67
C GLU A 199 6.19 14.37 -24.05
N LEU A 200 5.28 14.60 -23.10
CA LEU A 200 4.07 15.41 -23.31
C LEU A 200 4.42 16.89 -23.52
N CYS A 201 5.38 17.42 -22.77
CA CYS A 201 5.90 18.78 -22.91
C CYS A 201 6.57 18.98 -24.28
N GLN A 202 7.30 17.98 -24.78
CA GLN A 202 7.95 18.04 -26.09
C GLN A 202 6.94 18.05 -27.25
N GLN A 203 5.89 17.24 -27.16
CA GLN A 203 4.93 17.07 -28.26
C GLN A 203 3.73 18.04 -28.17
N HIS A 204 3.26 18.34 -26.96
CA HIS A 204 2.03 19.09 -26.68
C HIS A 204 2.22 20.07 -25.50
N PRO A 205 3.02 21.15 -25.67
CA PRO A 205 3.43 22.02 -24.56
C PRO A 205 2.27 22.74 -23.86
N ASP A 206 1.23 23.15 -24.59
CA ASP A 206 0.13 23.94 -24.01
C ASP A 206 -0.67 23.14 -22.97
N ILE A 207 -1.11 21.93 -23.34
CA ILE A 207 -1.85 21.04 -22.44
C ILE A 207 -0.95 20.51 -21.33
N ALA A 208 0.35 20.28 -21.61
CA ALA A 208 1.32 19.86 -20.61
C ALA A 208 1.50 20.92 -19.52
N ASN A 209 1.65 22.19 -19.91
CA ASN A 209 1.79 23.32 -18.98
C ASN A 209 0.53 23.54 -18.14
N GLU A 210 -0.66 23.41 -18.75
CA GLU A 210 -1.91 23.52 -18.01
C GLU A 210 -2.07 22.37 -17.00
N LEU A 211 -1.80 21.14 -17.43
CA LEU A 211 -1.84 19.96 -16.57
C LEU A 211 -0.85 20.09 -15.42
N LEU A 212 0.38 20.54 -15.68
CA LEU A 212 1.41 20.77 -14.66
C LEU A 212 0.96 21.82 -13.64
N GLY A 213 0.39 22.93 -14.10
CA GLY A 213 -0.12 23.99 -13.21
C GLY A 213 -1.25 23.51 -12.31
N ILE A 214 -2.19 22.73 -12.85
CA ILE A 214 -3.29 22.13 -12.07
C ILE A 214 -2.76 21.07 -11.10
N SER A 215 -1.81 20.22 -11.52
CA SER A 215 -1.19 19.21 -10.65
C SER A 215 -0.49 19.86 -9.45
N GLN A 216 0.28 20.92 -9.68
CA GLN A 216 0.94 21.68 -8.62
C GLN A 216 -0.08 22.33 -7.66
N ALA A 217 -1.15 22.93 -8.19
CA ALA A 217 -2.21 23.52 -7.39
C ALA A 217 -2.94 22.47 -6.52
N LEU A 218 -3.21 21.28 -7.08
CA LEU A 218 -3.81 20.16 -6.34
C LEU A 218 -2.87 19.60 -5.27
N ASP A 219 -1.57 19.53 -5.53
CA ASP A 219 -0.57 19.09 -4.57
C ASP A 219 -0.48 20.05 -3.36
N ILE A 220 -0.50 21.36 -3.63
CA ILE A 220 -0.52 22.40 -2.58
C ILE A 220 -1.84 22.38 -1.79
N ALA A 221 -2.98 22.30 -2.47
CA ALA A 221 -4.30 22.30 -1.81
C ALA A 221 -4.56 21.02 -0.99
N GLY A 222 -4.00 19.88 -1.44
CA GLY A 222 -4.05 18.62 -0.70
C GLY A 222 -3.23 18.66 0.59
N THR A 223 -2.17 19.45 0.63
CA THR A 223 -1.22 19.54 1.75
C THR A 223 -1.58 20.64 2.77
N SER A 224 -2.14 21.77 2.35
CA SER A 224 -2.51 22.89 3.24
C SER A 224 -3.62 22.57 4.25
N ARG A 225 -4.49 21.60 3.95
CA ARG A 225 -5.52 21.10 4.88
C ARG A 225 -4.98 20.31 6.07
N LEU A 226 -3.69 19.93 6.06
CA LEU A 226 -3.09 19.11 7.11
C LEU A 226 -2.50 19.94 8.26
N GLU A 227 -2.11 21.20 8.03
CA GLU A 227 -1.45 22.04 9.04
C GLU A 227 -2.41 22.75 10.01
N ASN A 228 -3.69 22.90 9.66
CA ASN A 228 -4.61 23.78 10.41
C ASN A 228 -5.45 23.12 11.52
N ILE A 229 -5.36 21.79 11.73
CA ILE A 229 -6.31 21.08 12.61
C ILE A 229 -5.84 21.01 14.08
N ASP A 230 -4.55 21.13 14.37
CA ASP A 230 -4.05 21.00 15.75
C ASP A 230 -4.27 22.24 16.65
N LEU A 231 -4.79 23.34 16.10
CA LEU A 231 -5.11 24.57 16.86
C LEU A 231 -6.60 24.80 17.13
N GLU A 232 -7.49 23.88 16.74
CA GLU A 232 -8.94 24.09 16.81
C GLU A 232 -9.62 23.54 18.07
N ILE A 233 -9.17 23.96 19.25
CA ILE A 233 -10.05 24.01 20.43
C ILE A 233 -9.83 25.34 21.16
N LYS A 234 -10.39 26.43 20.61
CA LYS A 234 -11.31 27.34 21.31
C LYS A 234 -11.54 28.63 20.51
N HIS A 235 -12.84 28.83 20.21
CA HIS A 235 -13.49 30.00 19.61
C HIS A 235 -13.28 30.19 18.12
N ARG A 236 -14.32 29.89 17.33
CA ARG A 236 -14.31 30.13 15.89
C ARG A 236 -15.59 30.76 15.37
N ARG A 237 -15.43 31.76 14.50
CA ARG A 237 -16.46 32.65 13.93
C ARG A 237 -16.96 32.11 12.59
N VAL A 238 -18.17 32.51 12.19
CA VAL A 238 -18.84 32.21 10.89
C VAL A 238 -17.95 32.49 9.65
N GLU A 239 -17.01 33.43 9.75
CA GLU A 239 -16.10 33.79 8.66
C GLU A 239 -15.05 32.69 8.34
N GLU A 240 -14.67 31.86 9.31
CA GLU A 240 -13.74 30.74 9.08
C GLU A 240 -14.43 29.54 8.43
N GLU A 241 -15.70 29.27 8.76
CA GLU A 241 -16.49 28.21 8.09
C GLU A 241 -16.69 28.51 6.59
N ALA A 242 -16.94 29.78 6.25
CA ALA A 242 -17.09 30.20 4.85
C ALA A 242 -15.79 30.01 4.03
N ARG A 243 -14.62 30.28 4.63
CA ARG A 243 -13.32 30.06 3.99
C ARG A 243 -13.03 28.57 3.75
N VAL A 244 -13.33 27.72 4.73
CA VAL A 244 -13.13 26.26 4.61
C VAL A 244 -13.99 25.66 3.49
N GLU A 245 -15.23 26.14 3.34
CA GLU A 245 -16.12 25.72 2.25
C GLU A 245 -15.63 26.25 0.88
N GLU A 246 -15.17 27.49 0.80
CA GLU A 246 -14.60 28.05 -0.43
C GLU A 246 -13.36 27.27 -0.89
N GLU A 247 -12.44 26.95 0.03
CA GLU A 247 -11.28 26.08 -0.23
C GLU A 247 -11.71 24.68 -0.67
N ALA A 248 -12.75 24.11 -0.07
CA ALA A 248 -13.30 22.81 -0.48
C ALA A 248 -13.81 22.84 -1.93
N GLN A 249 -14.53 23.89 -2.28
CA GLN A 249 -15.08 24.07 -3.62
C GLN A 249 -13.97 24.29 -4.64
N ASN A 250 -12.94 25.06 -4.31
CA ASN A 250 -11.79 25.26 -5.18
C ASN A 250 -11.04 23.94 -5.45
N HIS A 251 -10.79 23.14 -4.40
CA HIS A 251 -10.14 21.83 -4.54
C HIS A 251 -10.94 20.88 -5.46
N ARG A 252 -12.27 20.85 -5.32
CA ARG A 252 -13.14 20.06 -6.22
C ARG A 252 -13.08 20.55 -7.67
N LYS A 253 -13.03 21.86 -7.91
CA LYS A 253 -12.91 22.44 -9.26
C LYS A 253 -11.59 22.07 -9.91
N LEU A 254 -10.48 22.18 -9.18
CA LEU A 254 -9.16 21.77 -9.66
C LEU A 254 -9.14 20.28 -10.02
N ALA A 255 -9.71 19.41 -9.17
CA ALA A 255 -9.77 17.98 -9.42
C ALA A 255 -10.62 17.62 -10.67
N ALA A 256 -11.73 18.33 -10.88
CA ALA A 256 -12.54 18.16 -12.09
C ALA A 256 -11.76 18.58 -13.34
N ARG A 257 -11.09 19.74 -13.30
CA ARG A 257 -10.27 20.22 -14.42
C ARG A 257 -9.12 19.27 -14.73
N TYR A 258 -8.47 18.72 -13.70
CA TYR A 258 -7.43 17.70 -13.86
C TYR A 258 -7.93 16.47 -14.63
N GLN A 259 -9.12 15.96 -14.28
CA GLN A 259 -9.71 14.82 -14.99
C GLN A 259 -10.06 15.13 -16.45
N GLU A 260 -10.58 16.33 -16.73
CA GLU A 260 -10.83 16.79 -18.11
C GLU A 260 -9.54 16.85 -18.93
N LEU A 261 -8.46 17.37 -18.35
CA LEU A 261 -7.16 17.45 -19.00
C LEU A 261 -6.56 16.07 -19.25
N LEU A 262 -6.66 15.15 -18.28
CA LEU A 262 -6.23 13.76 -18.49
C LEU A 262 -7.00 13.08 -19.62
N GLN A 263 -8.29 13.34 -19.73
CA GLN A 263 -9.10 12.80 -20.82
C GLN A 263 -8.66 13.37 -22.18
N GLN A 264 -8.43 14.68 -22.26
CA GLN A 264 -7.90 15.32 -23.48
C GLN A 264 -6.52 14.78 -23.86
N VAL A 265 -5.60 14.60 -22.90
CA VAL A 265 -4.28 14.02 -23.17
C VAL A 265 -4.39 12.61 -23.74
N ARG A 266 -5.30 11.79 -23.20
CA ARG A 266 -5.52 10.41 -23.67
C ARG A 266 -6.17 10.31 -25.05
N GLU A 267 -6.66 11.41 -25.59
CA GLU A 267 -7.18 11.50 -26.96
C GLU A 267 -6.08 11.89 -27.98
N LEU A 268 -4.88 12.23 -27.51
CA LEU A 268 -3.71 12.52 -28.34
C LEU A 268 -3.04 11.22 -28.81
N ASP A 269 -2.45 11.26 -30.00
CA ASP A 269 -1.76 10.12 -30.58
C ASP A 269 -0.52 9.74 -29.75
N GLY A 270 -0.39 8.46 -29.39
CA GLY A 270 0.69 7.96 -28.53
C GLY A 270 0.51 8.18 -27.02
N PHE A 271 -0.57 8.83 -26.57
CA PHE A 271 -0.85 9.09 -25.15
C PHE A 271 -2.09 8.35 -24.61
N ASP A 272 -2.63 7.37 -25.33
CA ASP A 272 -3.86 6.65 -24.97
C ASP A 272 -3.76 5.95 -23.60
N SER A 273 -2.57 5.48 -23.24
CA SER A 273 -2.24 4.83 -21.97
C SER A 273 -1.76 5.80 -20.88
N PHE A 274 -1.71 7.11 -21.16
CA PHE A 274 -1.16 8.11 -20.25
C PHE A 274 -1.87 8.10 -18.88
N LEU A 275 -1.07 7.85 -17.83
CA LEU A 275 -1.52 7.66 -16.44
C LEU A 275 -2.69 6.66 -16.29
N ARG A 276 -2.78 5.65 -17.16
CA ARG A 276 -3.69 4.50 -16.99
C ARG A 276 -3.02 3.40 -16.16
N PRO A 277 -3.80 2.49 -15.55
CA PRO A 277 -3.25 1.28 -14.96
C PRO A 277 -2.40 0.50 -15.97
N LYS A 278 -1.23 0.03 -15.53
CA LYS A 278 -0.30 -0.73 -16.35
C LYS A 278 -0.83 -2.13 -16.63
N LYS A 279 -0.69 -2.60 -17.86
CA LYS A 279 -0.94 -4.01 -18.19
C LYS A 279 0.18 -4.90 -17.67
N PHE A 280 -0.10 -6.19 -17.50
CA PHE A 280 0.90 -7.15 -17.05
C PHE A 280 2.13 -7.17 -17.96
N SER A 281 1.96 -6.99 -19.29
CA SER A 281 3.08 -6.90 -20.23
C SER A 281 4.07 -5.76 -19.91
N GLU A 282 3.58 -4.67 -19.33
CA GLU A 282 4.43 -3.55 -18.87
C GLU A 282 5.03 -3.80 -17.48
N LEU A 283 4.39 -4.64 -16.66
CA LEU A 283 4.84 -4.99 -15.31
C LEU A 283 5.83 -6.16 -15.31
N ALA A 284 5.75 -7.09 -16.25
CA ALA A 284 6.62 -8.28 -16.34
C ALA A 284 8.13 -7.99 -16.19
N PRO A 285 8.69 -6.86 -16.69
CA PRO A 285 10.09 -6.50 -16.47
C PRO A 285 10.54 -6.36 -15.01
N VAL A 286 9.63 -6.27 -14.02
CA VAL A 286 10.02 -6.20 -12.59
C VAL A 286 10.77 -7.45 -12.12
N ALA A 287 10.55 -8.60 -12.76
CA ALA A 287 11.18 -9.85 -12.40
C ALA A 287 12.65 -9.97 -12.88
N ARG A 288 13.21 -8.94 -13.53
CA ARG A 288 14.58 -8.96 -14.10
C ARG A 288 15.67 -9.32 -13.10
N ASN A 289 15.52 -8.92 -11.83
CA ASN A 289 16.53 -9.14 -10.78
C ASN A 289 16.22 -10.35 -9.88
N GLY A 290 15.16 -11.10 -10.19
CA GLY A 290 14.71 -12.25 -9.42
C GLY A 290 13.18 -12.36 -9.43
N PRO A 291 12.62 -13.52 -9.07
CA PRO A 291 11.18 -13.69 -9.00
C PRO A 291 10.52 -12.69 -8.03
N VAL A 292 9.43 -12.08 -8.48
CA VAL A 292 8.56 -11.27 -7.61
C VAL A 292 7.34 -12.09 -7.24
N VAL A 293 7.09 -12.29 -5.95
CA VAL A 293 5.98 -13.09 -5.47
C VAL A 293 4.88 -12.18 -4.94
N VAL A 294 3.77 -12.12 -5.68
CA VAL A 294 2.56 -11.41 -5.25
C VAL A 294 1.70 -12.39 -4.46
N VAL A 295 1.51 -12.15 -3.16
CA VAL A 295 0.70 -13.02 -2.30
C VAL A 295 -0.64 -12.35 -2.03
N ASN A 296 -1.71 -12.93 -2.55
CA ASN A 296 -3.09 -12.48 -2.35
C ASN A 296 -3.75 -13.29 -1.22
N VAL A 297 -4.24 -12.58 -0.22
CA VAL A 297 -5.01 -13.15 0.90
C VAL A 297 -6.45 -12.68 0.76
N ALA A 298 -7.38 -13.59 0.48
CA ALA A 298 -8.80 -13.30 0.38
C ALA A 298 -9.65 -14.33 1.15
N GLU A 299 -10.87 -13.97 1.51
CA GLU A 299 -11.79 -14.85 2.26
C GLU A 299 -12.11 -16.15 1.49
N LEU A 300 -12.15 -16.08 0.15
CA LEU A 300 -12.48 -17.23 -0.71
C LEU A 300 -11.31 -18.21 -0.88
N ARG A 301 -10.08 -17.69 -0.93
CA ARG A 301 -8.84 -18.45 -1.16
C ARG A 301 -7.61 -17.56 -0.94
N CYS A 302 -6.49 -18.20 -0.62
CA CYS A 302 -5.18 -17.56 -0.56
C CYS A 302 -4.26 -18.17 -1.60
N ASP A 303 -3.51 -17.33 -2.31
CA ASP A 303 -2.65 -17.75 -3.41
C ASP A 303 -1.42 -16.85 -3.50
N ALA A 304 -0.33 -17.41 -4.01
CA ALA A 304 0.82 -16.66 -4.45
C ALA A 304 0.96 -16.75 -5.98
N LEU A 305 1.37 -15.65 -6.61
CA LEU A 305 1.69 -15.55 -8.02
C LEU A 305 3.17 -15.20 -8.14
N GLY A 306 3.98 -16.15 -8.59
CA GLY A 306 5.39 -15.92 -8.89
C GLY A 306 5.54 -15.31 -10.29
N LEU A 307 6.02 -14.08 -10.35
CA LEU A 307 6.37 -13.40 -11.60
C LEU A 307 7.82 -13.76 -11.95
N CYS A 308 8.01 -14.44 -13.08
CA CYS A 308 9.29 -15.02 -13.46
C CYS A 308 10.04 -14.14 -14.48
N THR A 309 11.37 -14.27 -14.54
CA THR A 309 12.21 -13.61 -15.56
C THR A 309 11.83 -13.97 -16.99
N SER A 310 11.25 -15.16 -17.20
CA SER A 310 10.70 -15.62 -18.48
C SER A 310 9.48 -14.80 -18.95
N GLY A 311 8.85 -14.02 -18.06
CA GLY A 311 7.58 -13.34 -18.30
C GLY A 311 6.36 -14.21 -18.00
N GLU A 312 6.54 -15.44 -17.54
CA GLU A 312 5.45 -16.32 -17.09
C GLU A 312 5.00 -15.98 -15.66
N ILE A 313 3.74 -16.30 -15.36
CA ILE A 313 3.17 -16.23 -14.01
C ILE A 313 2.95 -17.66 -13.52
N VAL A 314 3.65 -18.04 -12.45
CA VAL A 314 3.50 -19.35 -11.81
C VAL A 314 2.53 -19.23 -10.63
N PRO A 315 1.32 -19.81 -10.69
CA PRO A 315 0.39 -19.80 -9.58
C PRO A 315 0.76 -20.86 -8.54
N VAL A 316 0.81 -20.47 -7.27
CA VAL A 316 1.04 -21.35 -6.12
C VAL A 316 -0.16 -21.23 -5.17
N PRO A 317 -1.11 -22.18 -5.19
CA PRO A 317 -2.22 -22.19 -4.24
C PRO A 317 -1.73 -22.41 -2.81
N LEU A 318 -2.34 -21.72 -1.84
CA LEU A 318 -2.05 -21.87 -0.41
C LEU A 318 -3.27 -22.40 0.35
N PRO A 319 -3.70 -23.66 0.12
CA PRO A 319 -4.97 -24.18 0.65
C PRO A 319 -5.00 -24.36 2.17
N GLU A 320 -3.84 -24.46 2.82
CA GLU A 320 -3.71 -24.57 4.28
C GLU A 320 -3.57 -23.22 4.98
N PHE A 321 -3.64 -22.12 4.21
CA PHE A 321 -3.56 -20.75 4.70
C PHE A 321 -4.85 -19.99 4.38
N SER A 322 -5.37 -19.25 5.36
CA SER A 322 -6.62 -18.50 5.27
C SER A 322 -6.47 -17.06 5.73
N TYR A 323 -7.44 -16.23 5.37
CA TYR A 323 -7.54 -14.86 5.85
C TYR A 323 -7.54 -14.78 7.39
N GLU A 324 -8.30 -15.65 8.06
CA GLU A 324 -8.36 -15.69 9.52
C GLU A 324 -7.03 -16.10 10.17
N GLN A 325 -6.29 -17.02 9.53
CA GLN A 325 -4.94 -17.38 9.97
C GLN A 325 -3.99 -16.19 9.85
N ALA A 326 -4.03 -15.45 8.73
CA ALA A 326 -3.20 -14.25 8.55
C ALA A 326 -3.46 -13.20 9.66
N GLU A 327 -4.74 -12.91 9.94
CA GLU A 327 -5.14 -12.00 11.03
C GLU A 327 -4.71 -12.50 12.42
N THR A 328 -4.80 -13.81 12.65
CA THR A 328 -4.36 -14.43 13.91
C THR A 328 -2.85 -14.31 14.09
N LEU A 329 -2.07 -14.61 13.04
CA LEU A 329 -0.61 -14.49 13.06
C LEU A 329 -0.18 -13.04 13.31
N ARG A 330 -0.84 -12.09 12.63
CA ARG A 330 -0.63 -10.65 12.86
C ARG A 330 -0.89 -10.30 14.32
N SER A 331 -2.05 -10.65 14.86
CA SER A 331 -2.42 -10.37 16.25
C SER A 331 -1.41 -10.96 17.26
N LYS A 332 -0.92 -12.19 17.04
CA LYS A 332 0.12 -12.83 17.86
C LYS A 332 1.46 -12.09 17.79
N LEU A 333 1.88 -11.66 16.60
CA LEU A 333 3.10 -10.86 16.42
C LEU A 333 2.99 -9.53 17.17
N LEU A 334 1.85 -8.84 17.02
CA LEU A 334 1.57 -7.58 17.70
C LEU A 334 1.64 -7.71 19.22
N SER A 335 1.04 -8.77 19.78
CA SER A 335 1.13 -9.08 21.20
C SER A 335 2.59 -9.27 21.64
N SER A 336 3.36 -10.04 20.88
CA SER A 336 4.80 -10.30 21.17
C SER A 336 5.64 -9.02 21.13
N LEU A 337 5.39 -8.13 20.17
CA LEU A 337 6.08 -6.84 20.05
C LEU A 337 5.77 -5.92 21.23
N ARG A 338 4.51 -5.88 21.70
CA ARG A 338 4.11 -5.11 22.89
C ARG A 338 4.74 -5.69 24.16
N ALA A 339 4.71 -7.01 24.32
CA ALA A 339 5.29 -7.70 25.47
C ALA A 339 6.80 -7.44 25.61
N ARG A 340 7.51 -7.32 24.49
CA ARG A 340 8.96 -7.00 24.47
C ARG A 340 9.27 -5.49 24.47
N GLY A 341 8.26 -4.61 24.45
CA GLY A 341 8.45 -3.15 24.50
C GLY A 341 9.16 -2.54 23.28
N VAL A 342 9.19 -3.27 22.15
CA VAL A 342 9.84 -2.84 20.89
C VAL A 342 8.88 -2.08 19.97
N ARG A 343 7.63 -1.91 20.40
CA ARG A 343 6.65 -1.07 19.72
C ARG A 343 6.43 0.21 20.52
N VAL A 344 6.80 1.34 19.92
CA VAL A 344 6.73 2.67 20.52
C VAL A 344 5.37 3.29 20.19
N ASN A 345 4.80 4.06 21.10
CA ASN A 345 3.55 4.81 20.85
C ASN A 345 3.90 6.22 20.35
N ARG A 346 2.92 6.91 19.73
CA ARG A 346 2.93 8.21 19.00
C ARG A 346 4.03 9.27 19.26
N ASN A 347 4.70 9.29 20.41
CA ASN A 347 5.62 10.35 20.84
C ASN A 347 7.09 9.91 20.99
N GLY A 348 7.48 8.72 20.53
CA GLY A 348 8.87 8.25 20.73
C GLY A 348 9.14 7.68 22.14
N ASP A 349 8.15 7.73 23.04
CA ASP A 349 8.21 7.10 24.36
C ASP A 349 7.82 5.62 24.28
N ARG A 350 8.70 4.76 24.82
CA ARG A 350 8.40 3.34 25.02
C ARG A 350 7.05 3.23 25.72
N ALA A 351 6.13 2.44 25.17
CA ALA A 351 4.81 2.24 25.76
C ALA A 351 4.97 1.88 27.24
N MET A 352 4.57 2.79 28.14
CA MET A 352 4.51 2.49 29.56
C MET A 352 3.60 1.27 29.73
N HIS A 353 4.10 0.26 30.46
CA HIS A 353 3.43 -1.00 30.74
C HIS A 353 1.99 -0.79 31.25
N SER A 354 1.00 -0.75 30.35
CA SER A 354 -0.39 -0.96 30.70
C SER A 354 -0.57 -2.46 30.91
N GLY A 355 -0.83 -2.86 32.15
CA GLY A 355 -0.80 -4.24 32.62
C GLY A 355 -1.88 -5.15 32.03
N GLU A 356 -1.71 -5.61 30.81
CA GLU A 356 -2.36 -6.82 30.31
C GLU A 356 -1.44 -8.03 30.47
N LYS A 357 -1.96 -9.05 31.15
CA LYS A 357 -1.27 -10.24 31.67
C LYS A 357 -0.99 -11.31 30.60
N ASP A 358 -0.81 -10.96 29.34
CA ASP A 358 -0.39 -11.96 28.34
C ASP A 358 1.11 -11.87 28.10
N LYS A 359 1.87 -12.66 28.87
CA LYS A 359 3.34 -12.78 28.79
C LYS A 359 3.77 -13.82 27.75
N SER A 360 2.89 -14.19 26.82
CA SER A 360 3.20 -15.22 25.84
C SER A 360 3.93 -14.61 24.64
N ASP A 361 5.21 -14.99 24.51
CA ASP A 361 6.01 -14.67 23.34
C ASP A 361 5.68 -15.67 22.22
N HIS A 362 5.08 -15.16 21.15
CA HIS A 362 4.62 -15.95 20.01
C HIS A 362 5.52 -15.86 18.79
N PHE A 363 6.69 -15.18 18.84
CA PHE A 363 7.56 -15.01 17.67
C PHE A 363 7.86 -16.35 16.99
N ARG A 364 8.30 -17.34 17.77
CA ARG A 364 8.64 -18.67 17.25
C ARG A 364 7.45 -19.36 16.56
N SER A 365 6.26 -19.30 17.15
CA SER A 365 5.06 -19.90 16.54
C SER A 365 4.66 -19.17 15.27
N VAL A 366 4.73 -17.83 15.25
CA VAL A 366 4.40 -17.03 14.07
C VAL A 366 5.35 -17.36 12.91
N LEU A 367 6.67 -17.40 13.17
CA LEU A 367 7.65 -17.70 12.13
C LEU A 367 7.55 -19.15 11.63
N THR A 368 7.21 -20.09 12.50
CA THR A 368 6.95 -21.50 12.13
C THR A 368 5.71 -21.59 11.24
N ASP A 369 4.60 -20.95 11.63
CA ASP A 369 3.35 -21.00 10.88
C ASP A 369 3.49 -20.30 9.51
N LEU A 370 4.24 -19.20 9.43
CA LEU A 370 4.58 -18.53 8.16
C LEU A 370 5.43 -19.43 7.25
N TRP A 371 6.37 -20.17 7.83
CA TRP A 371 7.20 -21.11 7.07
C TRP A 371 6.35 -22.21 6.46
N SER A 372 5.62 -22.94 7.29
CA SER A 372 4.89 -24.14 6.88
C SER A 372 3.73 -23.86 5.92
N HIS A 373 2.99 -22.76 6.13
CA HIS A 373 1.76 -22.51 5.36
C HIS A 373 1.94 -21.51 4.21
N VAL A 374 3.04 -20.73 4.18
CA VAL A 374 3.23 -19.67 3.19
C VAL A 374 4.57 -19.81 2.48
N VAL A 375 5.68 -19.62 3.18
CA VAL A 375 6.99 -19.46 2.55
C VAL A 375 7.51 -20.76 1.93
N GLN A 376 7.47 -21.87 2.66
CA GLN A 376 7.93 -23.16 2.14
C GLN A 376 7.11 -23.62 0.90
N PRO A 377 5.76 -23.59 0.91
CA PRO A 377 4.98 -23.90 -0.29
C PRO A 377 5.35 -23.03 -1.50
N ILE A 378 5.59 -21.73 -1.29
CA ILE A 378 6.01 -20.80 -2.36
C ILE A 378 7.37 -21.18 -2.92
N LEU A 379 8.37 -21.41 -2.05
CA LEU A 379 9.71 -21.80 -2.50
C LEU A 379 9.69 -23.13 -3.26
N SER A 380 8.91 -24.11 -2.80
CA SER A 380 8.74 -25.38 -3.51
C SER A 380 8.02 -25.22 -4.85
N GLY A 381 7.00 -24.35 -4.93
CA GLY A 381 6.28 -24.07 -6.17
C GLY A 381 7.11 -23.31 -7.22
N LEU A 382 8.13 -22.56 -6.77
CA LEU A 382 9.00 -21.75 -7.63
C LEU A 382 10.42 -22.33 -7.77
N GLU A 383 10.67 -23.54 -7.31
CA GLU A 383 12.02 -24.13 -7.23
C GLU A 383 12.76 -24.04 -8.57
N GLN A 384 12.10 -24.40 -9.67
CA GLN A 384 12.71 -24.33 -10.99
C GLN A 384 13.15 -22.90 -11.35
N THR A 385 12.24 -21.92 -11.24
CA THR A 385 12.53 -20.52 -11.59
C THR A 385 13.56 -19.87 -10.66
N LEU A 386 13.53 -20.21 -9.36
CA LEU A 386 14.44 -19.64 -8.38
C LEU A 386 15.90 -20.00 -8.70
N TYR A 387 16.16 -21.25 -9.10
CA TYR A 387 17.53 -21.74 -9.31
C TYR A 387 18.00 -21.72 -10.76
N GLU A 388 17.15 -21.34 -11.72
CA GLU A 388 17.50 -21.25 -13.14
C GLU A 388 18.73 -20.36 -13.43
N ASN A 389 18.99 -19.34 -12.60
CA ASN A 389 20.13 -18.41 -12.75
C ASN A 389 21.04 -18.29 -11.52
N ALA A 390 20.81 -19.10 -10.47
CA ALA A 390 21.55 -19.04 -9.21
C ALA A 390 22.80 -19.93 -9.28
N TYR A 391 23.79 -19.54 -10.08
CA TYR A 391 24.99 -20.37 -10.29
C TYR A 391 25.85 -20.53 -9.02
N HIS A 392 26.05 -19.47 -8.23
CA HIS A 392 27.00 -19.44 -7.10
C HIS A 392 26.54 -18.61 -5.87
N SER A 393 25.33 -18.04 -5.89
CA SER A 393 24.76 -17.25 -4.80
C SER A 393 23.32 -17.69 -4.54
N LEU A 394 22.81 -17.44 -3.33
CA LEU A 394 21.38 -17.65 -3.05
C LEU A 394 20.52 -16.81 -4.01
N PRO A 395 19.37 -17.33 -4.49
CA PRO A 395 18.45 -16.56 -5.32
C PRO A 395 17.84 -15.39 -4.54
N HIS A 396 17.51 -14.32 -5.26
CA HIS A 396 16.81 -13.15 -4.72
C HIS A 396 15.31 -13.27 -4.98
N ILE A 397 14.51 -13.02 -3.95
CA ILE A 397 13.04 -13.03 -4.01
C ILE A 397 12.49 -11.71 -3.48
N THR A 398 11.55 -11.11 -4.22
CA THR A 398 10.85 -9.90 -3.79
C THR A 398 9.42 -10.24 -3.41
N TRP A 399 9.04 -9.97 -2.17
CA TRP A 399 7.71 -10.20 -1.61
C TRP A 399 6.79 -9.00 -1.83
N CYS A 400 5.63 -9.24 -2.43
CA CYS A 400 4.55 -8.26 -2.59
C CYS A 400 3.26 -8.83 -1.97
N ALA A 401 3.18 -8.81 -0.65
CA ALA A 401 2.07 -9.40 0.11
C ALA A 401 0.93 -8.38 0.31
N THR A 402 -0.31 -8.88 0.42
CA THR A 402 -1.51 -8.09 0.72
C THR A 402 -1.98 -8.27 2.17
N GLU A 403 -2.87 -7.38 2.63
CA GLU A 403 -3.61 -7.49 3.90
C GLU A 403 -2.68 -7.71 5.11
N ALA A 404 -3.12 -8.50 6.10
CA ALA A 404 -2.33 -8.82 7.28
C ALA A 404 -0.93 -9.36 7.00
N LEU A 405 -0.74 -10.04 5.86
CA LEU A 405 0.53 -10.64 5.49
C LEU A 405 1.59 -9.59 5.11
N ALA A 406 1.17 -8.40 4.67
CA ALA A 406 2.07 -7.27 4.38
C ALA A 406 2.89 -6.83 5.61
N PHE A 407 2.40 -7.10 6.82
CA PHE A 407 3.07 -6.76 8.09
C PHE A 407 3.79 -7.93 8.75
N LEU A 408 3.80 -9.10 8.11
CA LEU A 408 4.41 -10.32 8.67
C LEU A 408 5.81 -10.54 8.10
N PRO A 409 6.79 -10.98 8.91
CA PRO A 409 8.18 -11.08 8.51
C PRO A 409 8.46 -12.35 7.69
N LEU A 410 7.97 -12.40 6.45
CA LEU A 410 8.21 -13.50 5.49
C LEU A 410 9.71 -13.82 5.33
N HIS A 411 10.57 -12.81 5.31
CA HIS A 411 12.03 -12.94 5.23
C HIS A 411 12.69 -13.65 6.44
N ALA A 412 11.94 -13.86 7.52
CA ALA A 412 12.41 -14.57 8.72
C ALA A 412 11.60 -15.83 9.01
N ALA A 413 10.69 -16.22 8.12
CA ALA A 413 9.93 -17.46 8.26
C ALA A 413 10.89 -18.65 8.39
N GLY A 414 10.66 -19.48 9.40
CA GLY A 414 11.47 -20.66 9.63
C GLY A 414 11.04 -21.47 10.85
N ILE A 415 11.53 -22.70 10.89
CA ILE A 415 11.49 -23.58 12.05
C ILE A 415 12.78 -23.35 12.82
N TYR A 416 12.65 -22.85 14.04
CA TYR A 416 13.78 -22.53 14.91
C TYR A 416 13.74 -23.36 16.18
N GLY A 417 14.92 -23.74 16.69
CA GLY A 417 15.07 -24.27 18.03
C GLY A 417 14.45 -25.65 18.25
N SER A 418 14.41 -26.48 17.20
CA SER A 418 14.07 -27.89 17.27
C SER A 418 14.98 -28.64 18.27
N SER A 419 14.50 -29.76 18.80
CA SER A 419 15.33 -30.68 19.58
C SER A 419 16.43 -31.35 18.73
N ASP A 420 16.22 -31.39 17.43
CA ASP A 420 17.17 -31.85 16.42
C ASP A 420 17.54 -30.65 15.52
N PRO A 421 18.75 -30.06 15.70
CA PRO A 421 19.18 -28.88 14.95
C PRO A 421 19.21 -29.07 13.43
N THR A 422 19.27 -30.32 12.94
CA THR A 422 19.21 -30.59 11.49
C THR A 422 17.85 -30.30 10.88
N LYS A 423 16.83 -30.08 11.72
CA LYS A 423 15.47 -29.70 11.31
C LYS A 423 15.21 -28.21 11.41
N ASP A 424 16.15 -27.43 11.94
CA ASP A 424 16.04 -25.98 11.90
C ASP A 424 16.27 -25.54 10.46
N MET A 425 15.26 -24.91 9.89
CA MET A 425 15.22 -24.50 8.49
C MET A 425 14.59 -23.13 8.43
N ASN A 426 15.22 -22.19 7.74
CA ASN A 426 14.64 -20.87 7.58
C ASN A 426 14.93 -20.35 6.17
N ILE A 427 14.15 -19.37 5.73
CA ILE A 427 14.27 -18.83 4.37
C ILE A 427 15.67 -18.28 4.04
N SER A 428 16.43 -17.79 5.02
CA SER A 428 17.76 -17.26 4.76
C SER A 428 18.76 -18.32 4.28
N ASP A 429 18.45 -19.60 4.46
CA ASP A 429 19.25 -20.71 3.92
C ASP A 429 18.96 -20.96 2.42
N PHE A 430 17.87 -20.40 1.89
CA PHE A 430 17.36 -20.68 0.54
C PHE A 430 17.26 -19.46 -0.36
N ALA A 431 17.04 -18.26 0.19
CA ALA A 431 16.86 -17.05 -0.60
C ALA A 431 17.21 -15.76 0.17
N VAL A 432 17.65 -14.75 -0.57
CA VAL A 432 17.74 -13.37 -0.11
C VAL A 432 16.42 -12.68 -0.36
N SER A 433 15.82 -12.10 0.67
CA SER A 433 14.48 -11.50 0.59
C SER A 433 14.52 -9.98 0.46
N SER A 434 13.60 -9.43 -0.32
CA SER A 434 13.25 -8.01 -0.36
C SER A 434 11.74 -7.84 -0.41
N TYR A 435 11.26 -6.62 -0.20
CA TYR A 435 9.85 -6.29 -0.19
C TYR A 435 9.52 -5.21 -1.21
N THR A 436 8.30 -5.23 -1.73
CA THR A 436 7.74 -4.11 -2.46
C THR A 436 6.26 -3.95 -2.14
N THR A 437 5.80 -2.71 -2.12
CA THR A 437 4.38 -2.35 -1.95
C THR A 437 3.69 -2.15 -3.29
N MET A 438 4.44 -1.85 -4.35
CA MET A 438 3.96 -1.60 -5.71
C MET A 438 4.95 -2.16 -6.73
N LEU A 439 4.46 -2.81 -7.78
CA LEU A 439 5.33 -3.26 -8.87
C LEU A 439 5.84 -2.08 -9.70
N THR A 440 5.02 -1.04 -9.85
CA THR A 440 5.38 0.15 -10.64
C THR A 440 6.61 0.89 -10.12
N THR A 441 6.84 0.93 -8.81
CA THR A 441 8.02 1.60 -8.23
C THR A 441 9.33 0.89 -8.60
N MET A 442 9.30 -0.43 -8.79
CA MET A 442 10.47 -1.21 -9.22
C MET A 442 10.82 -0.97 -10.70
N LEU A 443 9.84 -0.62 -11.55
CA LEU A 443 10.08 -0.31 -12.96
C LEU A 443 10.85 1.00 -13.13
N VAL A 444 10.50 2.03 -12.35
CA VAL A 444 11.15 3.35 -12.39
C VAL A 444 12.60 3.25 -11.92
N SER A 445 12.89 2.35 -10.98
CA SER A 445 14.25 2.06 -10.50
C SER A 445 15.13 1.38 -11.55
N GLY A 446 14.54 0.56 -12.43
CA GLY A 446 15.26 -0.23 -13.43
C GLY A 446 15.65 0.51 -14.72
N SER A 447 15.27 1.79 -14.86
CA SER A 447 15.60 2.62 -16.03
C SER A 447 16.83 3.50 -15.84
N LYS A 448 17.44 3.52 -14.64
CA LYS A 448 18.69 4.27 -14.42
C LYS A 448 19.83 3.61 -15.22
N PRO A 449 20.61 4.39 -16.00
CA PRO A 449 21.69 3.84 -16.82
C PRO A 449 22.70 3.09 -15.96
N ASN A 450 23.20 1.95 -16.48
CA ASN A 450 24.26 1.16 -15.85
C ASN A 450 25.38 2.08 -15.35
N GLN A 451 25.56 2.12 -14.03
CA GLN A 451 26.62 2.88 -13.40
C GLN A 451 27.98 2.40 -13.86
N ASP A 452 28.91 3.35 -13.89
CA ASP A 452 30.33 3.05 -13.90
C ASP A 452 30.72 2.44 -12.56
N LEU A 453 30.76 1.09 -12.48
CA LEU A 453 31.12 0.30 -11.30
C LEU A 453 32.49 0.68 -10.69
N THR A 454 33.28 1.51 -11.40
CA THR A 454 34.59 2.01 -10.96
C THR A 454 34.52 3.28 -10.10
N LYS A 455 33.38 3.98 -10.05
CA LYS A 455 33.22 5.21 -9.25
C LYS A 455 32.86 4.86 -7.80
N THR A 456 33.54 5.50 -6.85
CA THR A 456 33.19 5.40 -5.43
C THR A 456 31.91 6.20 -5.15
N PRO A 457 30.87 5.59 -4.55
CA PRO A 457 29.62 6.29 -4.32
C PRO A 457 29.77 7.34 -3.22
N SER A 458 29.05 8.44 -3.39
CA SER A 458 28.95 9.54 -2.42
C SER A 458 27.94 9.22 -1.32
N VAL A 459 28.30 9.49 -0.06
CA VAL A 459 27.51 9.11 1.11
C VAL A 459 27.17 10.32 1.98
N LEU A 460 25.89 10.58 2.18
CA LEU A 460 25.37 11.50 3.19
C LEU A 460 25.06 10.72 4.47
N ILE A 461 25.74 11.03 5.57
CA ILE A 461 25.48 10.47 6.89
C ILE A 461 24.79 11.53 7.73
N VAL A 462 23.60 11.23 8.23
CA VAL A 462 22.83 12.08 9.15
C VAL A 462 22.75 11.37 10.50
N SER A 463 23.34 11.95 11.54
CA SER A 463 23.31 11.35 12.88
C SER A 463 22.76 12.28 13.96
N GLN A 464 21.87 11.73 14.81
CA GLN A 464 21.24 12.45 15.91
C GLN A 464 21.41 11.70 17.25
N PRO A 465 22.55 11.85 17.94
CA PRO A 465 22.80 11.18 19.21
C PRO A 465 21.97 11.73 20.38
N GLY A 466 21.46 12.96 20.28
CA GLY A 466 20.71 13.63 21.32
C GLY A 466 19.66 14.59 20.78
N THR A 467 18.66 14.09 20.04
CA THR A 467 17.58 14.94 19.50
C THR A 467 16.83 15.68 20.63
N PRO A 468 16.56 16.99 20.51
CA PRO A 468 15.81 17.72 21.52
C PRO A 468 14.46 17.07 21.84
N ASN A 469 14.14 16.95 23.14
CA ASN A 469 12.90 16.36 23.66
C ASN A 469 12.68 14.85 23.38
N LEU A 470 13.69 14.13 22.89
CA LEU A 470 13.65 12.68 22.71
C LEU A 470 14.75 11.98 23.51
N SER A 471 14.64 10.66 23.63
CA SER A 471 15.65 9.85 24.33
C SER A 471 17.00 9.84 23.59
N PRO A 472 18.15 9.84 24.29
CA PRO A 472 19.46 9.78 23.65
C PRO A 472 19.68 8.47 22.87
N LEU A 473 20.39 8.56 21.73
CA LEU A 473 20.81 7.44 20.88
C LEU A 473 22.33 7.44 20.71
N PRO A 474 23.12 7.14 21.77
CA PRO A 474 24.58 7.18 21.70
C PRO A 474 25.17 6.17 20.69
N GLY A 475 24.44 5.12 20.33
CA GLY A 475 24.82 4.16 19.29
C GLY A 475 25.04 4.81 17.93
N THR A 476 24.31 5.89 17.61
CA THR A 476 24.46 6.62 16.34
C THR A 476 25.87 7.17 16.12
N VAL A 477 26.60 7.50 17.19
CA VAL A 477 28.01 7.92 17.09
C VAL A 477 28.88 6.75 16.60
N LYS A 478 28.64 5.55 17.14
CA LYS A 478 29.36 4.33 16.73
C LYS A 478 29.01 3.93 15.30
N GLU A 479 27.75 4.12 14.87
CA GLU A 479 27.34 3.91 13.48
C GLU A 479 28.17 4.77 12.52
N VAL A 480 28.30 6.07 12.82
CA VAL A 480 29.13 6.98 12.01
C VAL A 480 30.59 6.48 11.98
N GLU A 481 31.16 6.14 13.13
CA GLU A 481 32.55 5.67 13.24
C GLU A 481 32.82 4.41 12.39
N VAL A 482 31.87 3.48 12.32
CA VAL A 482 32.04 2.27 11.51
C VAL A 482 31.84 2.55 10.02
N ILE A 483 30.85 3.36 9.64
CA ILE A 483 30.59 3.69 8.22
C ILE A 483 31.79 4.43 7.62
N GLN A 484 32.34 5.38 8.37
CA GLN A 484 33.50 6.16 7.93
C GLN A 484 34.74 5.29 7.68
N ARG A 485 34.82 4.04 8.16
CA ARG A 485 35.92 3.11 7.80
C ARG A 485 35.89 2.70 6.33
N TYR A 486 34.73 2.78 5.68
CA TYR A 486 34.48 2.27 4.33
C TYR A 486 34.26 3.37 3.29
N THR A 487 33.78 4.55 3.69
CA THR A 487 33.50 5.68 2.78
C THR A 487 34.70 6.61 2.64
N SER A 488 34.96 7.30 1.52
CA SER A 488 36.08 8.27 1.43
C SER A 488 35.71 9.64 2.03
N PRO A 489 36.60 10.37 2.74
CA PRO A 489 36.31 11.72 3.23
C PRO A 489 35.92 12.70 2.13
N ASP A 490 36.50 12.57 0.93
CA ASP A 490 36.20 13.44 -0.22
C ASP A 490 34.81 13.18 -0.83
N HIS A 491 34.19 12.05 -0.47
CA HIS A 491 32.89 11.61 -0.96
C HIS A 491 31.89 11.39 0.19
N THR A 492 32.17 11.88 1.40
CA THR A 492 31.29 11.72 2.57
C THR A 492 30.92 13.08 3.13
N CYS A 493 29.62 13.37 3.21
CA CYS A 493 29.09 14.48 3.99
C CYS A 493 28.50 13.94 5.28
N HIS A 494 28.90 14.48 6.43
CA HIS A 494 28.38 14.09 7.73
C HIS A 494 27.69 15.28 8.39
N LEU A 495 26.37 15.22 8.48
CA LEU A 495 25.56 16.16 9.25
C LEU A 495 25.26 15.52 10.61
N THR A 496 25.73 16.14 11.67
CA THR A 496 25.57 15.64 13.04
C THR A 496 24.94 16.67 13.95
N HIS A 497 23.99 16.21 14.75
CA HIS A 497 23.32 16.98 15.78
C HIS A 497 22.88 18.38 15.29
N GLU A 498 23.44 19.47 15.79
CA GLU A 498 23.07 20.85 15.43
C GLU A 498 23.16 21.17 13.94
N SER A 499 24.04 20.47 13.21
CA SER A 499 24.19 20.63 11.75
C SER A 499 23.21 19.80 10.93
N ALA A 500 22.55 18.82 11.54
CA ALA A 500 21.53 17.98 10.92
C ALA A 500 20.14 18.61 11.07
N THR A 501 19.94 19.77 10.44
CA THR A 501 18.65 20.45 10.31
C THR A 501 17.84 19.93 9.13
N VAL A 502 16.52 20.15 9.12
CA VAL A 502 15.64 19.78 8.01
C VAL A 502 16.12 20.38 6.69
N GLU A 503 16.44 21.67 6.68
CA GLU A 503 16.94 22.38 5.48
C GLU A 503 18.28 21.82 4.99
N ALA A 504 19.23 21.59 5.90
CA ALA A 504 20.56 21.08 5.54
C ALA A 504 20.47 19.67 4.96
N VAL A 505 19.68 18.78 5.56
CA VAL A 505 19.49 17.42 5.06
C VAL A 505 18.87 17.46 3.66
N LEU A 506 17.76 18.18 3.47
CA LEU A 506 17.12 18.32 2.16
C LEU A 506 18.07 18.87 1.08
N GLY A 507 18.90 19.85 1.45
CA GLY A 507 19.87 20.46 0.54
C GLY A 507 21.00 19.52 0.10
N GLU A 508 21.34 18.50 0.89
CA GLU A 508 22.41 17.54 0.60
C GLU A 508 21.92 16.24 -0.06
N MET A 509 20.63 15.90 0.08
CA MET A 509 20.05 14.66 -0.48
C MET A 509 20.23 14.53 -2.00
N SER A 510 20.09 15.62 -2.75
CA SER A 510 20.25 15.63 -4.22
C SER A 510 21.70 15.52 -4.69
N LYS A 511 22.67 15.63 -3.78
CA LYS A 511 24.10 15.62 -4.10
C LYS A 511 24.78 14.28 -3.83
N HIS A 512 24.09 13.37 -3.13
CA HIS A 512 24.65 12.11 -2.67
C HIS A 512 23.84 10.91 -3.16
N GLU A 513 24.56 9.86 -3.56
CA GLU A 513 23.97 8.62 -4.07
C GLU A 513 23.42 7.76 -2.92
N ILE A 514 24.10 7.71 -1.78
CA ILE A 514 23.69 6.97 -0.59
C ILE A 514 23.34 7.92 0.55
N ILE A 515 22.23 7.69 1.24
CA ILE A 515 21.90 8.35 2.51
C ILE A 515 21.83 7.35 3.65
N HIS A 516 22.45 7.68 4.78
CA HIS A 516 22.33 6.96 6.04
C HIS A 516 21.68 7.86 7.09
N LEU A 517 20.51 7.46 7.60
CA LEU A 517 19.76 8.19 8.61
C LEU A 517 19.81 7.45 9.95
N ALA A 518 20.70 7.87 10.84
CA ALA A 518 20.86 7.35 12.21
C ALA A 518 20.18 8.31 13.20
N CYS A 519 18.87 8.15 13.38
CA CYS A 519 18.02 9.07 14.15
C CYS A 519 16.72 8.40 14.63
N HIS A 520 15.86 9.14 15.35
CA HIS A 520 14.53 8.66 15.68
C HIS A 520 13.62 8.67 14.45
N GLY A 521 12.97 7.54 14.18
CA GLY A 521 11.85 7.44 13.24
C GLY A 521 10.52 7.64 13.98
N ILE A 522 9.61 8.40 13.38
CA ILE A 522 8.29 8.68 13.90
C ILE A 522 7.27 8.18 12.89
N GLN A 523 6.40 7.25 13.29
CA GLN A 523 5.28 6.79 12.47
C GLN A 523 3.97 7.36 13.04
N ASP A 524 3.25 8.18 12.27
CA ASP A 524 1.92 8.68 12.67
C ASP A 524 0.80 7.86 12.00
N MET A 525 0.19 6.99 12.80
CA MET A 525 -0.89 6.11 12.36
C MET A 525 -2.22 6.83 12.05
N LYS A 526 -2.44 8.06 12.53
CA LYS A 526 -3.65 8.82 12.16
C LYS A 526 -3.42 9.67 10.93
N ASN A 527 -2.19 10.11 10.73
CA ASN A 527 -1.80 10.90 9.59
C ASN A 527 -0.49 10.36 9.01
N PRO A 528 -0.54 9.33 8.15
CA PRO A 528 0.66 8.68 7.63
C PRO A 528 1.67 9.62 6.97
N LEU A 529 1.20 10.72 6.37
CA LEU A 529 2.05 11.75 5.72
C LEU A 529 2.85 12.61 6.71
N SER A 530 2.49 12.63 7.99
CA SER A 530 3.25 13.28 9.07
C SER A 530 4.25 12.34 9.75
N SER A 531 4.38 11.09 9.26
CA SER A 531 5.50 10.24 9.65
C SER A 531 6.82 10.91 9.24
N ALA A 532 7.84 10.84 10.09
CA ALA A 532 9.02 11.69 9.95
C ALA A 532 10.31 11.09 10.50
N PHE A 533 11.44 11.64 10.05
CA PHE A 533 12.71 11.53 10.75
C PHE A 533 12.88 12.73 11.70
N ALA A 534 13.21 12.47 12.97
CA ALA A 534 13.46 13.54 13.93
C ALA A 534 14.87 14.10 13.74
N LEU A 535 14.94 15.37 13.36
CA LEU A 535 16.16 16.13 13.15
C LEU A 535 16.31 17.18 14.25
N TYR A 536 17.36 18.01 14.20
CA TYR A 536 17.71 18.89 15.31
C TYR A 536 16.68 19.98 15.55
N ASP A 537 16.23 20.62 14.48
CA ASP A 537 15.34 21.77 14.48
C ASP A 537 13.88 21.41 14.20
N GLY A 538 13.59 20.14 13.90
CA GLY A 538 12.24 19.73 13.56
C GLY A 538 12.11 18.30 13.04
N ARG A 539 11.06 18.07 12.27
CA ARG A 539 10.71 16.78 11.68
C ARG A 539 10.86 16.86 10.16
N LEU A 540 11.66 15.96 9.60
CA LEU A 540 11.67 15.72 8.16
C LEU A 540 10.51 14.78 7.83
N GLU A 541 9.34 15.37 7.59
CA GLU A 541 8.09 14.63 7.34
C GLU A 541 8.06 14.01 5.95
N LEU A 542 7.30 12.93 5.82
CA LEU A 542 7.05 12.25 4.56
C LEU A 542 6.47 13.20 3.51
N ASN A 543 5.57 14.12 3.92
CA ASN A 543 5.05 15.16 3.04
C ASN A 543 6.13 16.11 2.49
N ALA A 544 7.16 16.42 3.29
CA ALA A 544 8.29 17.24 2.83
C ALA A 544 9.19 16.46 1.87
N LEU A 545 9.54 15.22 2.21
CA LEU A 545 10.31 14.31 1.36
C LEU A 545 9.65 14.13 -0.01
N MET A 546 8.34 13.90 -0.01
CA MET A 546 7.52 13.69 -1.18
C MET A 546 7.64 14.79 -2.26
N LYS A 547 8.03 16.02 -1.88
CA LYS A 547 8.25 17.13 -2.84
C LYS A 547 9.56 17.00 -3.63
N LEU A 548 10.41 16.04 -3.29
CA LEU A 548 11.68 15.78 -3.95
C LEU A 548 11.52 14.81 -5.12
N SER A 549 12.41 14.98 -6.10
CA SER A 549 12.70 13.98 -7.13
C SER A 549 14.23 13.90 -7.26
N LEU A 550 14.79 12.74 -6.92
CA LEU A 550 16.23 12.53 -6.81
C LEU A 550 16.72 11.59 -7.90
N GLU A 551 17.37 12.16 -8.91
CA GLU A 551 17.87 11.42 -10.07
C GLU A 551 19.08 10.54 -9.71
N THR A 552 19.99 11.08 -8.89
CA THR A 552 21.27 10.44 -8.51
C THR A 552 21.17 9.46 -7.34
N ALA A 553 20.00 9.33 -6.71
CA ALA A 553 19.80 8.49 -5.53
C ALA A 553 19.94 6.98 -5.84
N GLU A 554 20.62 6.24 -4.97
CA GLU A 554 20.91 4.80 -5.13
C GLU A 554 20.45 3.97 -3.94
N LEU A 555 20.76 4.38 -2.71
CA LEU A 555 20.39 3.61 -1.51
C LEU A 555 20.06 4.52 -0.33
N ALA A 556 18.93 4.23 0.33
CA ALA A 556 18.63 4.80 1.65
C ALA A 556 18.79 3.73 2.74
N VAL A 557 19.64 4.00 3.73
CA VAL A 557 19.81 3.18 4.92
C VAL A 557 19.15 3.89 6.10
N LEU A 558 17.97 3.41 6.48
CA LEU A 558 17.14 4.00 7.51
C LEU A 558 17.41 3.31 8.85
N SER A 559 18.49 3.69 9.51
CA SER A 559 18.83 3.27 10.87
C SER A 559 18.01 4.05 11.90
N ALA A 560 16.69 3.92 11.76
CA ALA A 560 15.68 4.57 12.56
C ALA A 560 14.55 3.57 12.85
N CYS A 561 13.95 3.68 14.03
CA CYS A 561 12.89 2.77 14.46
C CYS A 561 11.62 2.92 13.61
N GLN A 562 10.96 1.79 13.30
CA GLN A 562 9.61 1.74 12.70
C GLN A 562 9.49 2.39 11.30
N THR A 563 10.57 2.39 10.53
CA THR A 563 10.62 3.03 9.20
C THR A 563 9.86 2.26 8.11
N ALA A 564 9.43 1.04 8.41
CA ALA A 564 8.64 0.18 7.54
C ALA A 564 7.42 -0.48 8.21
N THR A 565 6.90 0.10 9.31
CA THR A 565 5.76 -0.48 10.03
C THR A 565 4.42 -0.27 9.29
N GLY A 566 4.25 0.84 8.57
CA GLY A 566 2.98 1.20 7.90
C GLY A 566 1.82 1.47 8.87
N ASP A 567 0.61 1.67 8.31
CA ASP A 567 -0.63 1.76 9.10
C ASP A 567 -1.39 0.43 9.07
N GLU A 568 -1.61 -0.16 10.25
CA GLU A 568 -2.30 -1.43 10.45
C GLU A 568 -3.74 -1.46 9.93
N ASN A 569 -4.37 -0.29 9.82
CA ASN A 569 -5.72 -0.17 9.28
C ASN A 569 -5.72 0.00 7.76
N LEU A 570 -4.56 0.22 7.15
CA LEU A 570 -4.40 0.50 5.72
C LEU A 570 -3.29 -0.37 5.10
N PRO A 571 -3.39 -1.72 5.19
CA PRO A 571 -2.39 -2.63 4.62
C PRO A 571 -2.11 -2.34 3.16
N GLU A 572 -3.16 -2.06 2.38
CA GLU A 572 -3.04 -1.86 0.94
C GLU A 572 -2.37 -0.52 0.57
N GLU A 573 -2.30 0.46 1.47
CA GLU A 573 -1.61 1.74 1.20
C GLU A 573 -0.14 1.73 1.60
N ALA A 574 0.24 0.92 2.60
CA ALA A 574 1.62 0.77 3.07
C ALA A 574 2.42 2.09 3.14
N VAL A 575 1.80 3.16 3.66
CA VAL A 575 2.44 4.48 3.77
C VAL A 575 3.37 4.49 4.98
N HIS A 576 4.66 4.30 4.71
CA HIS A 576 5.75 4.35 5.68
C HIS A 576 6.97 5.07 5.09
N LEU A 577 7.91 5.45 5.95
CA LEU A 577 9.10 6.22 5.57
C LEU A 577 9.90 5.54 4.44
N ALA A 578 10.05 4.22 4.46
CA ALA A 578 10.75 3.51 3.39
C ALA A 578 10.04 3.62 2.01
N ALA A 579 8.70 3.56 1.96
CA ALA A 579 7.95 3.80 0.72
C ALA A 579 8.11 5.25 0.23
N GLY A 580 8.23 6.20 1.16
CA GLY A 580 8.64 7.58 0.90
C GLY A 580 9.97 7.70 0.18
N MET A 581 10.99 7.00 0.67
CA MET A 581 12.33 7.03 0.08
C MET A 581 12.33 6.42 -1.34
N LEU A 582 11.59 5.32 -1.55
CA LEU A 582 11.40 4.76 -2.88
C LEU A 582 10.76 5.76 -3.85
N ALA A 583 9.70 6.44 -3.40
CA ALA A 583 8.95 7.39 -4.20
C ALA A 583 9.77 8.60 -4.66
N ILE A 584 10.74 9.04 -3.87
CA ILE A 584 11.57 10.21 -4.20
C ILE A 584 12.80 9.85 -5.04
N GLY A 585 13.01 8.57 -5.36
CA GLY A 585 14.02 8.14 -6.34
C GLY A 585 15.11 7.21 -5.83
N TYR A 586 15.07 6.76 -4.56
CA TYR A 586 15.99 5.71 -4.08
C TYR A 586 15.50 4.33 -4.56
N PRO A 587 16.25 3.60 -5.40
CA PRO A 587 15.80 2.31 -5.91
C PRO A 587 15.80 1.18 -4.86
N GLY A 588 16.65 1.29 -3.83
CA GLY A 588 16.73 0.36 -2.71
C GLY A 588 16.68 1.09 -1.35
N VAL A 589 16.02 0.48 -0.37
CA VAL A 589 15.88 1.03 1.00
C VAL A 589 16.07 -0.07 2.04
N ILE A 590 17.04 0.08 2.93
CA ILE A 590 17.17 -0.74 4.14
C ILE A 590 16.39 -0.05 5.26
N ALA A 591 15.46 -0.76 5.88
CA ALA A 591 14.52 -0.22 6.86
C ALA A 591 14.24 -1.20 8.02
N THR A 592 13.46 -0.76 9.00
CA THR A 592 13.09 -1.56 10.17
C THR A 592 11.57 -1.70 10.32
N MET A 593 11.08 -2.93 10.53
CA MET A 593 9.66 -3.22 10.77
C MET A 593 9.18 -2.76 12.15
N TRP A 594 10.09 -2.67 13.12
CA TRP A 594 9.82 -2.16 14.48
C TRP A 594 11.09 -1.58 15.10
N SER A 595 11.01 -1.15 16.37
CA SER A 595 12.14 -0.49 17.04
C SER A 595 13.29 -1.45 17.28
N ILE A 596 14.50 -1.02 16.92
CA ILE A 596 15.73 -1.79 17.09
C ILE A 596 16.51 -1.33 18.33
N GLY A 597 17.44 -2.16 18.79
CA GLY A 597 18.35 -1.79 19.87
C GLY A 597 19.42 -0.81 19.38
N ASP A 598 19.66 0.26 20.13
CA ASP A 598 20.73 1.25 19.87
C ASP A 598 22.13 0.60 19.79
N SER A 599 22.33 -0.53 20.48
CA SER A 599 23.57 -1.32 20.40
C SER A 599 23.69 -2.21 19.16
N ASP A 600 22.55 -2.53 18.53
CA ASP A 600 22.47 -3.51 17.44
C ASP A 600 22.67 -2.80 16.09
N ALA A 601 22.26 -1.53 15.98
CA ALA A 601 22.39 -0.72 14.77
C ALA A 601 23.85 -0.55 14.27
N PRO A 602 24.87 -0.27 15.12
CA PRO A 602 26.27 -0.22 14.68
C PRO A 602 26.79 -1.53 14.08
N LEU A 603 26.31 -2.69 14.56
CA LEU A 603 26.75 -3.99 14.04
C LEU A 603 26.23 -4.20 12.61
N ILE A 604 24.96 -3.87 12.39
CA ILE A 604 24.35 -3.91 11.06
C ILE A 604 25.03 -2.89 10.13
N ALA A 605 25.18 -1.64 10.55
CA ALA A 605 25.83 -0.61 9.74
C ALA A 605 27.25 -1.03 9.33
N ASN A 606 28.05 -1.54 10.27
CA ASN A 606 29.39 -2.02 9.98
C ASN A 606 29.39 -3.08 8.86
N LYS A 607 28.56 -4.13 9.01
CA LYS A 607 28.58 -5.25 8.06
C LYS A 607 27.93 -4.92 6.71
N VAL A 608 26.89 -4.07 6.71
CA VAL A 608 26.28 -3.57 5.48
C VAL A 608 27.31 -2.78 4.65
N TYR A 609 28.00 -1.80 5.25
CA TYR A 609 28.97 -0.99 4.52
C TYR A 609 30.24 -1.75 4.14
N GLU A 610 30.67 -2.71 4.96
CA GLU A 610 31.75 -3.64 4.60
C GLU A 610 31.43 -4.39 3.30
N ASN A 611 30.21 -4.94 3.21
CA ASN A 611 29.76 -5.71 2.05
C ASN A 611 29.41 -4.86 0.83
N LEU A 612 28.93 -3.62 1.03
CA LEU A 612 28.58 -2.70 -0.06
C LEU A 612 29.81 -2.05 -0.69
N LEU A 613 30.75 -1.56 0.12
CA LEU A 613 31.83 -0.69 -0.34
C LEU A 613 33.21 -1.35 -0.27
N GLY A 614 33.36 -2.46 0.45
CA GLY A 614 34.63 -3.11 0.72
C GLY A 614 35.59 -2.27 1.56
N HIS A 615 36.66 -2.89 2.08
CA HIS A 615 37.69 -2.16 2.81
C HIS A 615 38.43 -1.16 1.91
N ARG A 616 38.69 0.05 2.42
CA ARG A 616 39.43 1.10 1.71
C ARG A 616 40.82 0.67 1.24
N ASP A 617 41.47 -0.23 1.99
CA ASP A 617 42.83 -0.70 1.69
C ASP A 617 42.88 -1.71 0.53
N VAL A 618 41.72 -2.16 0.05
CA VAL A 618 41.60 -3.08 -1.09
C VAL A 618 41.37 -2.26 -2.36
N PRO A 619 42.15 -2.45 -3.44
CA PRO A 619 41.91 -1.79 -4.72
C PRO A 619 40.49 -2.06 -5.23
N GLU A 620 39.86 -1.05 -5.84
CA GLU A 620 38.47 -1.14 -6.29
C GLU A 620 38.18 -2.34 -7.21
N SER A 621 39.16 -2.71 -8.05
CA SER A 621 39.10 -3.86 -8.95
C SER A 621 39.12 -5.24 -8.27
N GLN A 622 39.41 -5.28 -6.97
CA GLN A 622 39.50 -6.50 -6.16
C GLN A 622 38.42 -6.59 -5.08
N LYS A 623 37.54 -5.58 -4.98
CA LYS A 623 36.46 -5.57 -4.01
C LYS A 623 35.28 -6.39 -4.52
N THR A 624 34.89 -7.42 -3.78
CA THR A 624 33.60 -8.09 -3.98
C THR A 624 32.52 -7.23 -3.33
N LYS A 625 31.77 -6.48 -4.15
CA LYS A 625 30.62 -5.70 -3.68
C LYS A 625 29.34 -6.52 -3.79
N LEU A 626 28.56 -6.54 -2.72
CA LEU A 626 27.22 -7.12 -2.72
C LEU A 626 26.19 -6.02 -3.06
N THR A 627 25.07 -6.42 -3.65
CA THR A 627 23.91 -5.51 -3.77
C THR A 627 23.29 -5.28 -2.37
N PRO A 628 22.50 -4.22 -2.17
CA PRO A 628 21.97 -3.87 -0.84
C PRO A 628 21.22 -4.99 -0.13
N ALA A 629 20.40 -5.76 -0.86
CA ALA A 629 19.68 -6.90 -0.29
C ALA A 629 20.62 -7.99 0.26
N TYR A 630 21.67 -8.34 -0.49
CA TYR A 630 22.66 -9.34 -0.08
C TYR A 630 23.57 -8.83 1.03
N ALA A 631 23.95 -7.54 1.00
CA ALA A 631 24.71 -6.90 2.06
C ALA A 631 23.93 -6.92 3.39
N LEU A 632 22.64 -6.63 3.36
CA LEU A 632 21.76 -6.73 4.53
C LEU A 632 21.60 -8.17 5.01
N HIS A 633 21.43 -9.13 4.10
CA HIS A 633 21.30 -10.55 4.43
C HIS A 633 22.50 -11.05 5.25
N GLU A 634 23.72 -10.77 4.79
CA GLU A 634 24.95 -11.12 5.51
C GLU A 634 25.09 -10.36 6.84
N ALA A 635 24.67 -9.09 6.89
CA ALA A 635 24.68 -8.30 8.12
C ALA A 635 23.73 -8.87 9.20
N VAL A 636 22.51 -9.26 8.80
CA VAL A 636 21.52 -9.85 9.71
C VAL A 636 21.96 -11.24 10.16
N LYS A 637 22.60 -12.03 9.27
CA LYS A 637 23.21 -13.32 9.64
C LYS A 637 24.27 -13.15 10.73
N HIS A 638 25.18 -12.17 10.58
CA HIS A 638 26.16 -11.85 11.61
C HIS A 638 25.50 -11.38 12.92
N LEU A 639 24.48 -10.53 12.85
CA LEU A 639 23.75 -10.08 14.03
C LEU A 639 23.07 -11.26 14.76
N ARG A 640 22.52 -12.24 14.05
CA ARG A 640 21.92 -13.46 14.62
C ARG A 640 22.93 -14.26 15.44
N GLU A 641 24.16 -14.36 14.98
CA GLU A 641 25.25 -15.05 15.69
C GLU A 641 25.61 -14.31 17.00
N GLU A 642 25.69 -12.98 16.95
CA GLU A 642 26.04 -12.13 18.10
C GLU A 642 24.94 -12.07 19.16
N VAL A 643 23.70 -11.87 18.75
CA VAL A 643 22.57 -11.69 19.68
C VAL A 643 21.88 -13.00 20.04
N GLY A 644 22.19 -14.09 19.35
CA GLY A 644 21.56 -15.39 19.48
C GLY A 644 20.30 -15.54 18.63
N GLU A 645 20.18 -16.69 17.95
CA GLU A 645 19.17 -16.95 16.93
C GLU A 645 17.72 -16.77 17.40
N ARG A 646 17.42 -17.15 18.66
CA ARG A 646 16.05 -17.04 19.22
C ARG A 646 15.68 -15.63 19.68
N ASN A 647 16.59 -14.65 19.57
CA ASN A 647 16.30 -13.25 19.87
C ASN A 647 15.68 -12.52 18.68
N PHE A 648 14.57 -13.05 18.17
CA PHE A 648 13.85 -12.59 16.98
C PHE A 648 13.61 -11.07 16.97
N ALA A 649 13.20 -10.50 18.11
CA ALA A 649 12.92 -9.07 18.20
C ALA A 649 14.12 -8.16 17.86
N LYS A 650 15.36 -8.66 17.96
CA LYS A 650 16.58 -7.90 17.67
C LYS A 650 16.99 -7.94 16.19
N TRP A 651 16.86 -9.09 15.53
CA TRP A 651 17.40 -9.29 14.19
C TRP A 651 16.35 -9.36 13.07
N VAL A 652 15.12 -9.80 13.36
CA VAL A 652 14.01 -9.84 12.39
C VAL A 652 13.54 -8.46 11.90
N PRO A 653 13.63 -7.33 12.65
CA PRO A 653 13.09 -6.09 12.12
C PRO A 653 13.77 -5.58 10.85
N PHE A 654 15.01 -5.97 10.56
CA PHE A 654 15.78 -5.44 9.44
C PHE A 654 15.32 -6.02 8.10
N ILE A 655 14.83 -5.16 7.21
CA ILE A 655 14.32 -5.54 5.89
C ILE A 655 14.82 -4.63 4.78
N HIS A 656 14.83 -5.15 3.56
CA HIS A 656 15.16 -4.41 2.35
C HIS A 656 13.89 -4.21 1.50
N PHE A 657 13.66 -3.00 1.01
CA PHE A 657 12.65 -2.69 0.00
C PHE A 657 13.28 -2.29 -1.32
N GLY A 658 12.61 -2.63 -2.42
CA GLY A 658 13.05 -2.24 -3.75
C GLY A 658 14.05 -3.22 -4.36
N VAL A 659 14.95 -2.69 -5.19
CA VAL A 659 15.76 -3.45 -6.15
C VAL A 659 17.23 -3.49 -5.74
#